data_AF-A0A953G5A4-F1
#
_entry.id   AF-A0A953G5A4-F1
#
_cell.length_a   1.000
_cell.length_b   1.000
_cell.length_c   1.000
_cell.angle_alpha   90.00
_cell.angle_beta   90.00
_cell.angle_gamma   90.00
#
_symmetry.space_group_name_H-M   'P 1'
#
loop_
_entity.id
_entity.type
_entity.pdbx_description
1 polymer ?
#
loop_
_entity_poly.entity_id
_entity_poly.type
_entity_poly.pdbx_seq_one_letter_code
_entity_poly.pdbx_strand_id
1 'polypeptide(L)'
;MKKLFYFLLITIANCITINAQHNCGFGGSSNSQIPSNNSIEFFSESVCNPITLKCNIVIFNRDGGGGGLSAGSSLWQDWEQAMNSNLANIIDSKNCSTGYPLDSKIRVKFTTHTINNTKAWDWYAEANRDNFPSSIRPNVYVCPRFNGRWDDLEYTMKSFEQAHFGEINFFFIENGELIDILESHIANGTKPSGIYVDRFVQYFIDNPDCGSCGGIAGGCSIFPKDYNSSSSQNSYVIANVYSDYLIRNHFHDIWFPPYAHLPASTVWGWSFYNITFLYLHEMGHNILNMYHDRSCSQLMTDLWDDRTNHITKDQLNRIHRNLATTDLHNAVDCNSINSGTCNIKVTGNATISSPMSIFGDLEINPGSTLTINSEVHFSEFSSIIVHSGAKLIVDGGKLTNDCKSTWEGIVVEGGNGDFDVKLTNSIVENTSRAAVSTFAGNGNGILLAENTVFNNCRRLAELTAWRPLPNTSYIRNCTQNGGKYGVTNWNCQGVEVSNSTFNGISDHCIASETGSFLLENNIFKSGMNDVFFNNPSAGLRSIIKKNTFRGSNIGYNARGTTFAQNLIEFNKFKTSFLDVLNDGHNNFDLKDNNIEGMLGAASFANGPGIADVNGNLFNNNFVGAFAFYQNSDYNFFQNCFNTINEDVYIDGTVSPIIATGMHDPANNCFTHDGNLGSSVLDITGNPNPFNYVEPNDNIVDCRDAILAHPAVNRTFNGHFVDKPTCGVPPGIIPNDDPEPLCGTDGSALSLPQIINSISNSITQTYLNISLNPIERANALNQLNGCLKEAKGNYFELLIKEGNFTGARAIYSEDVSNEAIINIFSSYIFENNLNGARLYLNQLYPLEETMQDFRTIQYINLDRLLHGPYFEASPEVKSIVLTIANKNHFTAAYAKALYYSLTGEVISSQIPVLFANSLNPRNRIEQLHSEYLKCSPNPFNNELLLEIKGIKDGEITIFGIMENKVYSNKVREGNLKINSSEWNSGIYFIRLQSENKVMDTKMVVRVK
;
A
#
# COMPACT_ATOMS: atom_id res chain seq x y z
N MET A 1 -61.34 -16.94 59.10
CA MET A 1 -60.98 -17.02 57.66
C MET A 1 -60.79 -15.65 56.98
N LYS A 2 -61.66 -14.64 57.15
CA LYS A 2 -61.45 -13.29 56.56
C LYS A 2 -60.23 -12.49 57.07
N LYS A 3 -59.70 -12.79 58.27
CA LYS A 3 -58.46 -12.16 58.80
C LYS A 3 -57.16 -12.75 58.25
N LEU A 4 -57.18 -13.98 57.70
CA LEU A 4 -56.00 -14.61 57.10
C LEU A 4 -55.77 -14.11 55.66
N PHE A 5 -56.85 -13.74 54.97
CA PHE A 5 -56.79 -13.21 53.59
C PHE A 5 -56.29 -11.76 53.53
N TYR A 6 -56.54 -10.95 54.58
CA TYR A 6 -56.07 -9.57 54.65
C TYR A 6 -54.57 -9.46 55.02
N PHE A 7 -54.05 -10.44 55.78
CA PHE A 7 -52.61 -10.53 56.05
C PHE A 7 -51.84 -11.01 54.80
N LEU A 8 -52.38 -11.97 54.05
CA LEU A 8 -51.73 -12.47 52.82
C LEU A 8 -51.65 -11.41 51.70
N LEU A 9 -52.66 -10.53 51.58
CA LEU A 9 -52.66 -9.44 50.60
C LEU A 9 -51.71 -8.29 50.99
N ILE A 10 -51.48 -8.03 52.28
CA ILE A 10 -50.52 -7.01 52.74
C ILE A 10 -49.07 -7.53 52.66
N THR A 11 -48.83 -8.84 52.87
CA THR A 11 -47.50 -9.43 52.68
C THR A 11 -47.13 -9.61 51.20
N ILE A 12 -48.11 -9.84 50.31
CA ILE A 12 -47.87 -9.89 48.86
C ILE A 12 -47.72 -8.47 48.28
N ALA A 13 -48.45 -7.47 48.78
CA ALA A 13 -48.26 -6.07 48.36
C ALA A 13 -46.91 -5.48 48.84
N ASN A 14 -46.46 -5.80 50.06
CA ASN A 14 -45.16 -5.34 50.57
C ASN A 14 -43.95 -6.12 50.03
N CYS A 15 -44.13 -7.31 49.46
CA CYS A 15 -43.09 -8.00 48.68
C CYS A 15 -42.98 -7.49 47.23
N ILE A 16 -43.94 -6.70 46.73
CA ILE A 16 -43.92 -6.16 45.37
C ILE A 16 -43.37 -4.72 45.32
N THR A 17 -43.22 -4.02 46.45
CA THR A 17 -42.77 -2.62 46.50
C THR A 17 -41.40 -2.36 47.13
N ILE A 18 -40.60 -3.41 47.42
CA ILE A 18 -39.16 -3.25 47.75
C ILE A 18 -38.26 -3.97 46.72
N ASN A 19 -38.83 -4.43 45.61
CA ASN A 19 -38.08 -4.49 44.35
C ASN A 19 -38.03 -3.07 43.77
N ALA A 20 -37.31 -2.17 44.44
CA ALA A 20 -36.59 -1.17 43.66
C ALA A 20 -35.64 -2.01 42.81
N GLN A 21 -36.05 -2.31 41.57
CA GLN A 21 -35.11 -2.65 40.53
C GLN A 21 -33.99 -1.63 40.69
N HIS A 22 -32.81 -2.10 41.11
CA HIS A 22 -31.57 -1.35 40.99
C HIS A 22 -31.37 -1.15 39.49
N ASN A 23 -32.09 -0.17 38.93
CA ASN A 23 -31.95 0.31 37.57
C ASN A 23 -30.65 1.09 37.56
N CYS A 24 -29.53 0.36 37.51
CA CYS A 24 -28.26 0.90 37.06
C CYS A 24 -28.46 1.20 35.57
N GLY A 25 -28.75 2.44 35.23
CA GLY A 25 -28.92 2.83 33.84
C GLY A 25 -29.49 4.22 33.65
N PHE A 26 -28.67 5.08 33.05
CA PHE A 26 -29.10 6.25 32.32
C PHE A 26 -29.87 5.84 31.05
N GLY A 27 -31.05 5.23 31.16
CA GLY A 27 -32.01 5.05 30.06
C GLY A 27 -31.53 4.36 28.76
N GLY A 28 -30.31 3.83 28.69
CA GLY A 28 -29.76 3.23 27.47
C GLY A 28 -30.23 1.79 27.30
N SER A 29 -30.81 1.48 26.14
CA SER A 29 -30.96 0.11 25.70
C SER A 29 -29.57 -0.46 25.38
N SER A 30 -29.19 -1.59 25.98
CA SER A 30 -28.02 -2.35 25.52
C SER A 30 -28.10 -2.52 24.01
N ASN A 31 -27.00 -2.27 23.31
CA ASN A 31 -26.92 -2.65 21.90
C ASN A 31 -27.24 -4.15 21.80
N SER A 32 -28.23 -4.48 20.97
CA SER A 32 -28.67 -5.86 20.71
C SER A 32 -27.45 -6.74 20.56
N GLN A 33 -27.39 -7.85 21.32
CA GLN A 33 -26.25 -8.76 21.38
C GLN A 33 -25.50 -8.82 20.05
N ILE A 34 -24.32 -8.20 19.99
CA ILE A 34 -23.41 -8.34 18.85
C ILE A 34 -23.19 -9.86 18.71
N PRO A 35 -23.57 -10.48 17.59
CA PRO A 35 -23.52 -11.93 17.45
C PRO A 35 -22.13 -12.45 17.80
N SER A 36 -22.07 -13.53 18.58
CA SER A 36 -20.81 -14.22 18.86
C SER A 36 -20.29 -14.85 17.56
N ASN A 37 -19.50 -14.09 16.81
CA ASN A 37 -18.69 -14.67 15.74
C ASN A 37 -17.54 -15.44 16.40
N ASN A 38 -17.74 -16.74 16.62
CA ASN A 38 -16.80 -17.62 17.32
C ASN A 38 -15.51 -17.87 16.53
N SER A 39 -15.43 -17.45 15.27
CA SER A 39 -14.28 -17.63 14.40
C SER A 39 -13.32 -16.44 14.38
N ILE A 40 -13.63 -15.36 15.10
CA ILE A 40 -12.71 -14.23 15.34
C ILE A 40 -12.34 -14.21 16.83
N GLU A 41 -11.07 -14.47 17.09
CA GLU A 41 -10.48 -14.46 18.43
C GLU A 41 -9.72 -13.16 18.64
N PHE A 42 -10.11 -12.40 19.66
CA PHE A 42 -9.46 -11.16 20.01
C PHE A 42 -8.40 -11.39 21.08
N PHE A 43 -7.20 -10.81 20.88
CA PHE A 43 -6.08 -10.80 21.82
C PHE A 43 -5.80 -12.17 22.46
N SER A 44 -5.87 -13.24 21.66
CA SER A 44 -5.74 -14.63 22.15
C SER A 44 -4.30 -15.02 22.51
N GLU A 45 -3.35 -14.12 22.32
CA GLU A 45 -1.94 -14.31 22.59
C GLU A 45 -1.64 -14.19 24.10
N SER A 46 -0.87 -15.16 24.61
CA SER A 46 -0.44 -15.14 26.01
C SER A 46 0.56 -14.02 26.28
N VAL A 47 1.37 -13.64 25.28
CA VAL A 47 2.45 -12.65 25.38
C VAL A 47 2.29 -11.61 24.26
N CYS A 48 1.80 -10.43 24.63
CA CYS A 48 1.67 -9.25 23.79
C CYS A 48 1.52 -8.00 24.65
N ASN A 49 1.75 -6.82 24.08
CA ASN A 49 1.61 -5.53 24.74
C ASN A 49 0.12 -5.14 24.84
N PRO A 50 -0.36 -4.75 26.04
CA PRO A 50 -1.75 -4.38 26.23
C PRO A 50 -2.08 -3.03 25.58
N ILE A 51 -3.36 -2.83 25.26
CA ILE A 51 -3.89 -1.56 24.76
C ILE A 51 -4.19 -0.64 25.94
N THR A 52 -3.78 0.63 25.85
CA THR A 52 -4.06 1.63 26.89
C THR A 52 -5.27 2.49 26.51
N LEU A 53 -6.21 2.67 27.43
CA LEU A 53 -7.36 3.55 27.31
C LEU A 53 -7.11 4.87 28.06
N LYS A 54 -7.43 5.99 27.40
CA LYS A 54 -7.42 7.32 27.98
C LYS A 54 -8.65 7.49 28.87
N CYS A 55 -8.42 7.73 30.14
CA CYS A 55 -9.47 7.91 31.13
C CYS A 55 -9.28 9.25 31.86
N ASN A 56 -10.38 9.89 32.23
CA ASN A 56 -10.41 11.12 33.02
C ASN A 56 -11.03 10.87 34.38
N ILE A 57 -10.39 11.39 35.41
CA ILE A 57 -10.93 11.50 36.76
C ILE A 57 -11.42 12.94 36.91
N VAL A 58 -12.73 13.15 36.90
CA VAL A 58 -13.34 14.48 36.93
C VAL A 58 -13.95 14.72 38.29
N ILE A 59 -13.29 15.55 39.09
CA ILE A 59 -13.66 15.80 40.47
C ILE A 59 -14.53 17.05 40.55
N PHE A 60 -15.78 16.89 40.97
CA PHE A 60 -16.60 18.03 41.29
C PHE A 60 -16.28 18.56 42.68
N ASN A 61 -16.26 19.87 42.81
CA ASN A 61 -16.12 20.61 44.06
C ASN A 61 -17.23 21.64 44.18
N ARG A 62 -17.36 22.20 45.38
CA ARG A 62 -18.11 23.44 45.62
C ARG A 62 -17.52 24.58 44.79
N ASP A 63 -18.32 25.63 44.55
CA ASP A 63 -17.88 26.81 43.79
C ASP A 63 -16.64 27.48 44.41
N GLY A 64 -16.44 27.33 45.72
CA GLY A 64 -15.25 27.79 46.47
C GLY A 64 -14.02 26.86 46.40
N GLY A 65 -14.08 25.72 45.70
CA GLY A 65 -12.97 24.79 45.47
C GLY A 65 -12.71 23.74 46.55
N GLY A 66 -13.62 23.55 47.51
CA GLY A 66 -13.55 22.51 48.55
C GLY A 66 -14.66 21.45 48.43
N GLY A 67 -14.70 20.50 49.38
CA GLY A 67 -15.72 19.44 49.41
C GLY A 67 -15.44 18.23 48.51
N GLY A 68 -14.21 18.06 48.03
CA GLY A 68 -13.80 16.93 47.20
C GLY A 68 -12.32 16.59 47.36
N LEU A 69 -11.91 15.49 46.72
CA LEU A 69 -10.50 15.06 46.70
C LEU A 69 -9.65 16.00 45.83
N SER A 70 -8.38 16.19 46.18
CA SER A 70 -7.48 17.02 45.35
C SER A 70 -7.09 16.29 44.06
N ALA A 71 -7.16 16.96 42.91
CA ALA A 71 -6.70 16.43 41.62
C ALA A 71 -5.21 16.04 41.59
N GLY A 72 -4.38 16.64 42.45
CA GLY A 72 -2.96 16.34 42.58
C GLY A 72 -2.60 15.28 43.63
N SER A 73 -3.61 14.59 44.20
CA SER A 73 -3.37 13.56 45.22
C SER A 73 -2.63 12.36 44.63
N SER A 74 -1.65 11.81 45.37
CA SER A 74 -0.98 10.54 45.00
C SER A 74 -1.97 9.36 44.90
N LEU A 75 -3.13 9.50 45.55
CA LEU A 75 -4.23 8.54 45.53
C LEU A 75 -4.62 8.12 44.10
N TRP A 76 -4.63 9.04 43.15
CA TRP A 76 -5.04 8.75 41.77
C TRP A 76 -4.02 7.88 41.02
N GLN A 77 -2.74 8.03 41.33
CA GLN A 77 -1.66 7.19 40.78
C GLN A 77 -1.70 5.79 41.39
N ASP A 78 -1.87 5.70 42.71
CA ASP A 78 -2.04 4.41 43.41
C ASP A 78 -3.22 3.63 42.82
N TRP A 79 -4.24 4.36 42.38
CA TRP A 79 -5.47 3.78 41.89
C TRP A 79 -5.42 3.34 40.44
N GLU A 80 -4.76 4.13 39.59
CA GLU A 80 -4.34 3.69 38.26
C GLU A 80 -3.58 2.36 38.36
N GLN A 81 -2.61 2.29 39.28
CA GLN A 81 -1.82 1.08 39.51
C GLN A 81 -2.69 -0.09 39.99
N ALA A 82 -3.62 0.15 40.91
CA ALA A 82 -4.52 -0.88 41.42
C ALA A 82 -5.45 -1.43 40.31
N MET A 83 -6.05 -0.54 39.50
CA MET A 83 -6.90 -0.95 38.38
C MET A 83 -6.13 -1.74 37.34
N ASN A 84 -4.94 -1.26 36.95
CA ASN A 84 -4.08 -1.95 36.00
C ASN A 84 -3.58 -3.29 36.53
N SER A 85 -3.32 -3.41 37.84
CA SER A 85 -2.94 -4.67 38.48
C SER A 85 -4.08 -5.69 38.45
N ASN A 86 -5.32 -5.25 38.69
CA ASN A 86 -6.51 -6.11 38.62
C ASN A 86 -6.81 -6.56 37.19
N LEU A 87 -6.67 -5.65 36.22
CA LEU A 87 -6.83 -5.96 34.79
C LEU A 87 -5.73 -6.88 34.25
N ALA A 88 -4.53 -6.85 34.84
CA ALA A 88 -3.43 -7.74 34.49
C ALA A 88 -3.57 -9.15 35.10
N ASN A 89 -4.32 -9.29 36.19
CA ASN A 89 -4.45 -10.53 36.97
C ASN A 89 -5.92 -10.77 37.37
N ILE A 90 -6.76 -11.11 36.38
CA ILE A 90 -8.12 -11.60 36.58
C ILE A 90 -8.03 -12.98 37.22
N ILE A 91 -8.50 -13.14 38.45
CA ILE A 91 -8.46 -14.41 39.19
C ILE A 91 -9.86 -14.97 39.40
N ASP A 92 -9.95 -16.30 39.40
CA ASP A 92 -11.15 -17.03 39.81
C ASP A 92 -10.86 -17.73 41.14
N SER A 93 -11.10 -17.02 42.24
CA SER A 93 -10.90 -17.53 43.60
C SER A 93 -11.90 -18.63 43.98
N LYS A 94 -12.98 -18.79 43.22
CA LYS A 94 -14.04 -19.77 43.48
C LYS A 94 -13.97 -21.00 42.58
N ASN A 95 -12.97 -21.06 41.69
CA ASN A 95 -12.73 -22.16 40.76
C ASN A 95 -13.98 -22.52 39.92
N CYS A 96 -14.70 -21.49 39.47
CA CYS A 96 -15.89 -21.60 38.65
C CYS A 96 -15.60 -21.97 37.20
N SER A 97 -14.40 -21.67 36.69
CA SER A 97 -13.90 -22.24 35.45
C SER A 97 -12.39 -22.52 35.52
N THR A 98 -11.91 -23.41 34.66
CA THR A 98 -10.49 -23.76 34.56
C THR A 98 -9.72 -22.75 33.70
N GLY A 99 -8.50 -22.37 34.08
CA GLY A 99 -7.57 -21.61 33.21
C GLY A 99 -7.19 -20.18 33.65
N TYR A 100 -7.23 -19.86 34.94
CA TYR A 100 -6.79 -18.56 35.50
C TYR A 100 -5.39 -18.63 36.14
N PRO A 101 -4.71 -17.48 36.38
CA PRO A 101 -5.11 -16.10 36.09
C PRO A 101 -5.17 -15.77 34.59
N LEU A 102 -5.99 -14.78 34.23
CA LEU A 102 -6.05 -14.20 32.89
C LEU A 102 -5.58 -12.74 32.91
N ASP A 103 -4.99 -12.29 31.83
CA ASP A 103 -4.67 -10.89 31.59
C ASP A 103 -5.69 -10.32 30.61
N SER A 104 -6.31 -9.20 30.96
CA SER A 104 -7.30 -8.54 30.09
C SER A 104 -6.71 -7.93 28.83
N LYS A 105 -5.38 -7.75 28.76
CA LYS A 105 -4.69 -7.03 27.67
C LYS A 105 -5.18 -5.59 27.45
N ILE A 106 -5.87 -5.02 28.45
CA ILE A 106 -6.30 -3.63 28.49
C ILE A 106 -5.73 -2.96 29.75
N ARG A 107 -5.29 -1.72 29.61
CA ARG A 107 -4.84 -0.86 30.72
C ARG A 107 -5.52 0.49 30.63
N VAL A 108 -5.61 1.18 31.75
CA VAL A 108 -6.15 2.54 31.85
C VAL A 108 -5.03 3.52 32.18
N LYS A 109 -5.15 4.74 31.69
CA LYS A 109 -4.28 5.86 32.04
C LYS A 109 -5.12 7.06 32.40
N PHE A 110 -4.94 7.59 33.60
CA PHE A 110 -5.76 8.65 34.14
C PHE A 110 -5.16 10.04 33.92
N THR A 111 -6.03 10.97 33.55
CA THR A 111 -5.80 12.41 33.69
C THR A 111 -6.81 12.97 34.67
N THR A 112 -6.37 13.79 35.63
CA THR A 112 -7.25 14.35 36.66
C THR A 112 -7.70 15.77 36.28
N HIS A 113 -8.96 16.06 36.58
CA HIS A 113 -9.61 17.33 36.30
C HIS A 113 -10.45 17.77 37.51
N THR A 114 -10.67 19.07 37.62
CA THR A 114 -11.50 19.64 38.69
C THR A 114 -12.52 20.59 38.10
N ILE A 115 -13.78 20.45 38.52
CA ILE A 115 -14.87 21.33 38.15
C ILE A 115 -15.54 21.86 39.41
N ASN A 116 -15.50 23.18 39.59
CA ASN A 116 -16.20 23.83 40.70
C ASN A 116 -17.64 24.13 40.26
N ASN A 117 -18.60 23.33 40.73
CA ASN A 117 -20.03 23.52 40.50
C ASN A 117 -20.81 22.87 41.65
N THR A 118 -21.20 23.67 42.64
CA THR A 118 -21.89 23.16 43.85
C THR A 118 -23.16 22.38 43.51
N LYS A 119 -23.91 22.80 42.49
CA LYS A 119 -25.19 22.15 42.12
C LYS A 119 -25.00 20.81 41.42
N ALA A 120 -23.97 20.67 40.61
CA ALA A 120 -23.62 19.39 40.00
C ALA A 120 -22.94 18.44 41.01
N TRP A 121 -22.22 19.01 41.99
CA TRP A 121 -21.53 18.30 43.05
C TRP A 121 -22.46 17.68 44.10
N ASP A 122 -23.43 18.43 44.61
CA ASP A 122 -24.33 17.99 45.70
C ASP A 122 -25.51 17.18 45.18
N TRP A 123 -25.28 15.88 45.06
CA TRP A 123 -26.27 14.95 44.53
C TRP A 123 -27.48 14.81 45.47
N TYR A 124 -27.27 14.99 46.78
CA TYR A 124 -28.30 14.79 47.79
C TYR A 124 -29.33 15.93 47.81
N ALA A 125 -28.88 17.18 47.63
CA ALA A 125 -29.78 18.34 47.55
C ALA A 125 -30.76 18.24 46.36
N GLU A 126 -30.30 17.72 45.22
CA GLU A 126 -31.16 17.54 44.03
C GLU A 126 -32.07 16.30 44.18
N ALA A 127 -31.59 15.20 44.77
CA ALA A 127 -32.41 14.02 45.05
C ALA A 127 -33.59 14.31 46.01
N ASN A 128 -33.41 15.19 47.00
CA ASN A 128 -34.49 15.57 47.93
C ASN A 128 -35.64 16.35 47.27
N ARG A 129 -35.45 16.92 46.07
CA ARG A 129 -36.54 17.54 45.29
C ARG A 129 -37.49 16.53 44.66
N ASP A 130 -37.13 15.25 44.63
CA ASP A 130 -37.88 14.18 43.96
C ASP A 130 -38.96 13.49 44.82
N ASN A 131 -39.26 14.00 46.04
CA ASN A 131 -40.25 13.39 46.95
C ASN A 131 -39.97 11.89 47.18
N PHE A 132 -38.70 11.49 47.23
CA PHE A 132 -38.35 10.13 47.64
C PHE A 132 -38.92 9.88 49.04
N PRO A 133 -39.53 8.71 49.30
CA PRO A 133 -40.06 8.40 50.61
C PRO A 133 -38.98 8.64 51.67
N SER A 134 -39.31 9.36 52.74
CA SER A 134 -38.43 9.58 53.90
C SER A 134 -37.96 8.29 54.61
N SER A 135 -38.34 7.13 54.08
CA SER A 135 -37.87 5.79 54.43
C SER A 135 -36.68 5.29 53.59
N ILE A 136 -36.31 5.96 52.50
CA ILE A 136 -35.08 5.68 51.74
C ILE A 136 -33.91 6.40 52.41
N ARG A 137 -32.86 5.63 52.67
CA ARG A 137 -31.76 5.91 53.59
C ARG A 137 -30.95 7.14 53.14
N PRO A 138 -30.46 8.01 54.06
CA PRO A 138 -29.54 9.10 53.72
C PRO A 138 -28.20 8.64 53.09
N ASN A 139 -27.95 7.32 53.07
CA ASN A 139 -26.68 6.71 52.71
C ASN A 139 -26.77 5.85 51.43
N VAL A 140 -27.87 5.90 50.67
CA VAL A 140 -28.03 5.13 49.43
C VAL A 140 -28.04 6.08 48.25
N TYR A 141 -26.94 6.09 47.51
CA TYR A 141 -26.85 6.78 46.23
C TYR A 141 -27.82 6.14 45.21
N VAL A 142 -28.50 6.98 44.44
CA VAL A 142 -29.41 6.56 43.37
C VAL A 142 -28.90 7.18 42.07
N CYS A 143 -28.86 6.39 41.00
CA CYS A 143 -28.42 6.89 39.70
C CYS A 143 -29.24 8.10 39.22
N PRO A 144 -28.59 9.18 38.77
CA PRO A 144 -29.29 10.35 38.25
C PRO A 144 -30.12 9.97 37.02
N ARG A 145 -31.31 10.57 36.88
CA ARG A 145 -32.18 10.41 35.71
C ARG A 145 -32.26 11.72 34.94
N PHE A 146 -31.57 11.79 33.81
CA PHE A 146 -31.46 12.95 32.93
C PHE A 146 -32.73 13.20 32.07
N ASN A 147 -33.85 13.47 32.74
CA ASN A 147 -35.16 13.74 32.13
C ASN A 147 -35.73 15.10 32.57
N GLY A 148 -34.90 16.16 32.57
CA GLY A 148 -35.23 17.47 33.13
C GLY A 148 -35.07 17.55 34.67
N ARG A 149 -34.19 16.70 35.20
CA ARG A 149 -33.77 16.64 36.60
C ARG A 149 -32.25 16.45 36.55
N TRP A 150 -31.52 17.06 37.48
CA TRP A 150 -30.04 17.09 37.46
C TRP A 150 -29.45 17.91 36.31
N ASP A 151 -30.13 18.96 35.86
CA ASP A 151 -29.77 19.74 34.69
C ASP A 151 -28.34 20.31 34.75
N ASP A 152 -27.89 20.77 35.92
CA ASP A 152 -26.53 21.30 36.10
C ASP A 152 -25.46 20.20 35.94
N LEU A 153 -25.71 18.99 36.47
CA LEU A 153 -24.80 17.84 36.32
C LEU A 153 -24.78 17.37 34.86
N GLU A 154 -25.95 17.17 34.24
CA GLU A 154 -26.06 16.74 32.86
C GLU A 154 -25.40 17.73 31.90
N TYR A 155 -25.66 19.03 32.07
CA TYR A 155 -25.06 20.09 31.26
C TYR A 155 -23.53 20.11 31.41
N THR A 156 -23.04 20.00 32.64
CA THR A 156 -21.59 20.03 32.91
C THR A 156 -20.89 18.80 32.35
N MET A 157 -21.46 17.61 32.55
CA MET A 157 -20.93 16.36 31.98
C MET A 157 -20.88 16.41 30.46
N LYS A 158 -21.97 16.79 29.79
CA LYS A 158 -22.00 16.92 28.32
C LYS A 158 -20.99 17.93 27.81
N SER A 159 -20.83 19.05 28.51
CA SER A 159 -19.85 20.09 28.14
C SER A 159 -18.41 19.56 28.28
N PHE A 160 -18.13 18.78 29.33
CA PHE A 160 -16.84 18.14 29.54
C PHE A 160 -16.55 17.06 28.48
N GLU A 161 -17.52 16.18 28.22
CA GLU A 161 -17.42 15.12 27.19
C GLU A 161 -17.14 15.70 25.81
N GLN A 162 -17.74 16.85 25.46
CA GLN A 162 -17.45 17.53 24.19
C GLN A 162 -16.00 18.05 24.11
N ALA A 163 -15.44 18.52 25.22
CA ALA A 163 -14.05 18.97 25.29
C ALA A 163 -13.05 17.79 25.34
N HIS A 164 -13.50 16.63 25.82
CA HIS A 164 -12.72 15.41 26.03
C HIS A 164 -13.27 14.24 25.20
N PHE A 165 -13.60 14.51 23.94
CA PHE A 165 -14.14 13.50 23.04
C PHE A 165 -13.14 12.36 22.83
N GLY A 166 -13.62 11.12 22.89
CA GLY A 166 -12.76 9.93 22.79
C GLY A 166 -11.93 9.69 24.04
N GLU A 167 -12.45 10.05 25.21
CA GLU A 167 -11.88 9.69 26.51
C GLU A 167 -12.99 9.10 27.39
N ILE A 168 -12.60 8.24 28.32
CA ILE A 168 -13.52 7.60 29.26
C ILE A 168 -13.58 8.44 30.54
N ASN A 169 -14.74 8.97 30.93
CA ASN A 169 -14.86 9.98 31.97
C ASN A 169 -15.48 9.43 33.26
N PHE A 170 -14.78 9.55 34.38
CA PHE A 170 -15.28 9.21 35.71
C PHE A 170 -15.59 10.49 36.48
N PHE A 171 -16.88 10.81 36.65
CA PHE A 171 -17.34 12.00 37.35
C PHE A 171 -17.64 11.69 38.81
N PHE A 172 -17.03 12.47 39.71
CA PHE A 172 -17.15 12.28 41.16
C PHE A 172 -18.04 13.33 41.77
N ILE A 173 -19.08 12.91 42.47
CA ILE A 173 -20.06 13.77 43.14
C ILE A 173 -20.23 13.35 44.60
N GLU A 174 -20.75 14.23 45.46
CA GLU A 174 -20.80 13.99 46.91
C GLU A 174 -22.16 14.35 47.51
N ASN A 175 -22.42 13.83 48.72
CA ASN A 175 -23.55 14.27 49.53
C ASN A 175 -23.13 15.54 50.28
N GLY A 176 -23.66 16.69 49.86
CA GLY A 176 -23.21 17.98 50.38
C GLY A 176 -23.47 18.16 51.87
N GLU A 177 -24.64 17.73 52.35
CA GLU A 177 -25.00 17.79 53.77
C GLU A 177 -24.07 16.90 54.61
N LEU A 178 -23.76 15.70 54.14
CA LEU A 178 -22.86 14.79 54.85
C LEU A 178 -21.43 15.36 54.91
N ILE A 179 -20.91 15.90 53.81
CA ILE A 179 -19.59 16.54 53.79
C ILE A 179 -19.54 17.73 54.76
N ASP A 180 -20.56 18.59 54.77
CA ASP A 180 -20.64 19.71 55.72
C ASP A 180 -20.56 19.25 57.18
N ILE A 181 -21.26 18.18 57.52
CA ILE A 181 -21.21 17.59 58.87
C ILE A 181 -19.81 17.07 59.16
N LEU A 182 -19.21 16.29 58.26
CA LEU A 182 -17.89 15.67 58.47
C LEU A 182 -16.78 16.71 58.59
N GLU A 183 -16.69 17.64 57.65
CA GLU A 183 -15.68 18.71 57.65
C GLU A 183 -15.78 19.60 58.90
N SER A 184 -17.00 19.93 59.33
CA SER A 184 -17.23 20.71 60.56
C SER A 184 -16.71 20.00 61.80
N HIS A 185 -16.94 18.69 61.92
CA HIS A 185 -16.43 17.90 63.06
C HIS A 185 -14.91 17.75 63.01
N ILE A 186 -14.32 17.56 61.83
CA ILE A 186 -12.86 17.53 61.67
C ILE A 186 -12.25 18.87 62.11
N ALA A 187 -12.80 19.99 61.64
CA ALA A 187 -12.32 21.33 61.96
C ALA A 187 -12.42 21.65 63.46
N ASN A 188 -13.47 21.16 64.13
CA ASN A 188 -13.70 21.39 65.56
C ASN A 188 -13.05 20.33 66.47
N GLY A 189 -12.43 19.28 65.91
CA GLY A 189 -11.89 18.15 66.68
C GLY A 189 -12.95 17.36 67.46
N THR A 190 -14.20 17.38 66.99
CA THR A 190 -15.34 16.71 67.61
C THR A 190 -15.74 15.45 66.84
N LYS A 191 -16.61 14.62 67.42
CA LYS A 191 -17.11 13.39 66.82
C LYS A 191 -18.58 13.55 66.41
N PRO A 192 -18.98 13.19 65.18
CA PRO A 192 -20.38 13.31 64.78
C PRO A 192 -21.26 12.28 65.50
N SER A 193 -22.54 12.61 65.70
CA SER A 193 -23.55 11.78 66.39
C SER A 193 -24.96 11.98 65.82
N GLY A 194 -25.92 11.09 66.11
CA GLY A 194 -27.31 11.21 65.67
C GLY A 194 -27.67 10.34 64.45
N ILE A 195 -28.79 10.63 63.77
CA ILE A 195 -29.44 9.71 62.82
C ILE A 195 -28.56 9.22 61.65
N TYR A 196 -27.60 10.05 61.20
CA TYR A 196 -26.63 9.71 60.15
C TYR A 196 -25.59 8.67 60.61
N VAL A 197 -25.25 8.69 61.90
CA VAL A 197 -24.28 7.78 62.55
C VAL A 197 -25.01 6.53 63.07
N ASP A 198 -26.07 6.74 63.85
CA ASP A 198 -26.77 5.70 64.60
C ASP A 198 -27.36 4.63 63.68
N ARG A 199 -27.91 5.01 62.51
CA ARG A 199 -28.48 4.04 61.55
C ARG A 199 -27.43 3.32 60.71
N PHE A 200 -26.29 3.93 60.43
CA PHE A 200 -25.19 3.28 59.71
C PHE A 200 -24.48 2.27 60.62
N VAL A 201 -24.19 2.69 61.85
CA VAL A 201 -23.60 1.84 62.89
C VAL A 201 -24.54 0.68 63.25
N GLN A 202 -25.86 0.90 63.35
CA GLN A 202 -26.83 -0.17 63.60
C GLN A 202 -26.82 -1.24 62.49
N TYR A 203 -26.72 -0.84 61.22
CA TYR A 203 -26.62 -1.78 60.11
C TYR A 203 -25.36 -2.66 60.18
N PHE A 204 -24.23 -2.08 60.61
CA PHE A 204 -22.98 -2.82 60.85
C PHE A 204 -23.05 -3.76 62.05
N ILE A 205 -23.74 -3.35 63.12
CA ILE A 205 -23.99 -4.19 64.29
C ILE A 205 -24.91 -5.36 63.93
N ASP A 206 -25.92 -5.13 63.10
CA ASP A 206 -26.89 -6.15 62.66
C ASP A 206 -26.31 -7.13 61.63
N ASN A 207 -25.20 -6.76 60.97
CA ASN A 207 -24.52 -7.58 59.96
C ASN A 207 -23.01 -7.67 60.27
N PRO A 208 -22.58 -8.37 61.34
CA PRO A 208 -21.18 -8.39 61.76
C PRO A 208 -20.23 -9.17 60.83
N ASP A 209 -20.77 -10.09 60.01
CA ASP A 209 -20.03 -10.88 59.01
C ASP A 209 -19.85 -10.16 57.67
N CYS A 210 -20.36 -8.93 57.59
CA CYS A 210 -20.29 -8.02 56.46
C CYS A 210 -18.86 -7.52 56.20
N GLY A 211 -18.01 -8.38 55.63
CA GLY A 211 -16.67 -7.98 55.18
C GLY A 211 -16.67 -6.96 54.02
N SER A 212 -17.84 -6.70 53.41
CA SER A 212 -18.02 -5.94 52.16
C SER A 212 -19.07 -4.82 52.18
N CYS A 213 -20.02 -4.77 53.11
CA CYS A 213 -21.18 -3.87 53.03
C CYS A 213 -20.98 -2.47 53.66
N GLY A 214 -19.78 -1.92 53.52
CA GLY A 214 -19.42 -0.57 54.00
C GLY A 214 -19.21 0.50 52.94
N GLY A 215 -19.60 0.26 51.69
CA GLY A 215 -19.48 1.27 50.64
C GLY A 215 -20.54 2.35 50.83
N ILE A 216 -20.14 3.55 51.25
CA ILE A 216 -20.96 4.77 51.12
C ILE A 216 -20.96 5.20 49.63
N ALA A 217 -19.91 4.81 48.90
CA ALA A 217 -19.76 5.05 47.48
C ALA A 217 -20.63 4.13 46.62
N GLY A 218 -21.25 4.71 45.59
CA GLY A 218 -22.06 4.02 44.59
C GLY A 218 -21.77 4.53 43.20
N GLY A 219 -22.03 3.71 42.18
CA GLY A 219 -21.67 3.98 40.80
C GLY A 219 -22.85 3.88 39.84
N CYS A 220 -22.73 4.55 38.71
CA CYS A 220 -23.65 4.48 37.57
C CYS A 220 -22.86 4.62 36.27
N SER A 221 -23.26 3.87 35.27
CA SER A 221 -22.55 3.71 34.00
C SER A 221 -23.49 3.86 32.80
N ILE A 222 -22.91 4.13 31.64
CA ILE A 222 -23.59 4.19 30.35
C ILE A 222 -23.02 3.10 29.43
N PHE A 223 -23.91 2.40 28.72
CA PHE A 223 -23.54 1.43 27.70
C PHE A 223 -22.81 2.09 26.52
N PRO A 224 -21.90 1.38 25.83
CA PRO A 224 -21.19 1.94 24.69
C PRO A 224 -22.15 2.16 23.53
N LYS A 225 -21.83 3.11 22.65
CA LYS A 225 -22.65 3.43 21.47
C LYS A 225 -22.13 2.74 20.22
N ASP A 226 -22.87 2.92 19.12
CA ASP A 226 -22.44 2.49 17.81
C ASP A 226 -21.10 3.13 17.42
N TYR A 227 -20.31 2.40 16.63
CA TYR A 227 -18.96 2.78 16.20
C TYR A 227 -18.83 4.25 15.78
N ASN A 228 -19.72 4.74 14.91
CA ASN A 228 -19.67 6.10 14.34
C ASN A 228 -20.33 7.18 15.22
N SER A 229 -20.63 6.91 16.50
CA SER A 229 -21.26 7.90 17.37
C SER A 229 -20.38 9.14 17.54
N SER A 230 -20.89 10.30 17.13
CA SER A 230 -20.24 11.60 17.33
C SER A 230 -20.40 12.16 18.75
N SER A 231 -20.92 11.35 19.68
CA SER A 231 -21.09 11.73 21.09
C SER A 231 -20.46 10.66 21.96
N SER A 232 -19.38 10.98 22.66
CA SER A 232 -18.75 10.07 23.61
C SER A 232 -19.52 10.14 24.92
N GLN A 233 -20.46 9.22 25.12
CA GLN A 233 -21.11 9.03 26.42
C GLN A 233 -20.41 7.93 27.22
N ASN A 234 -19.09 7.80 27.06
CA ASN A 234 -18.26 6.86 27.80
C ASN A 234 -18.00 7.39 29.21
N SER A 235 -19.07 7.55 29.98
CA SER A 235 -19.06 8.30 31.22
C SER A 235 -19.68 7.51 32.37
N TYR A 236 -19.09 7.71 33.54
CA TYR A 236 -19.50 7.10 34.80
C TYR A 236 -19.73 8.19 35.83
N VAL A 237 -20.71 8.00 36.70
CA VAL A 237 -20.92 8.86 37.86
C VAL A 237 -20.69 8.03 39.11
N ILE A 238 -19.77 8.48 39.95
CA ILE A 238 -19.41 7.81 41.19
C ILE A 238 -19.61 8.77 42.34
N ALA A 239 -20.44 8.37 43.30
CA ALA A 239 -20.80 9.21 44.42
C ALA A 239 -20.04 8.85 45.70
N ASN A 240 -19.94 9.81 46.62
CA ASN A 240 -19.55 9.65 48.03
C ASN A 240 -18.13 9.10 48.29
N VAL A 241 -17.20 9.26 47.36
CA VAL A 241 -15.81 8.78 47.52
C VAL A 241 -15.06 9.61 48.56
N TYR A 242 -15.21 10.93 48.53
CA TYR A 242 -14.61 11.84 49.50
C TYR A 242 -15.26 11.71 50.88
N SER A 243 -16.58 11.56 50.93
CA SER A 243 -17.31 11.27 52.18
C SER A 243 -16.77 10.01 52.87
N ASP A 244 -16.57 8.93 52.10
CA ASP A 244 -16.01 7.67 52.61
C ASP A 244 -14.54 7.82 53.06
N TYR A 245 -13.75 8.59 52.30
CA TYR A 245 -12.38 8.95 52.68
C TYR A 245 -12.32 9.66 54.05
N LEU A 246 -13.17 10.68 54.26
CA LEU A 246 -13.22 11.42 55.52
C LEU A 246 -13.65 10.53 56.69
N ILE A 247 -14.69 9.71 56.49
CA ILE A 247 -15.19 8.80 57.52
C ILE A 247 -14.11 7.79 57.93
N ARG A 248 -13.41 7.18 56.98
CA ARG A 248 -12.41 6.15 57.30
C ARG A 248 -11.13 6.73 57.90
N ASN A 249 -10.70 7.89 57.43
CA ASN A 249 -9.48 8.50 57.94
C ASN A 249 -9.64 9.22 59.28
N HIS A 250 -10.82 9.77 59.58
CA HIS A 250 -11.02 10.59 60.78
C HIS A 250 -12.02 10.02 61.78
N PHE A 251 -12.92 9.13 61.37
CA PHE A 251 -14.07 8.71 62.18
C PHE A 251 -14.36 7.20 62.15
N HIS A 252 -13.39 6.37 61.74
CA HIS A 252 -13.63 4.92 61.59
C HIS A 252 -13.96 4.23 62.91
N ASP A 253 -13.53 4.77 64.03
CA ASP A 253 -13.80 4.23 65.35
C ASP A 253 -15.28 4.35 65.76
N ILE A 254 -16.00 5.29 65.14
CA ILE A 254 -17.44 5.48 65.33
C ILE A 254 -18.21 4.69 64.27
N TRP A 255 -17.86 4.81 62.99
CA TRP A 255 -18.60 4.17 61.89
C TRP A 255 -18.31 2.67 61.77
N PHE A 256 -17.14 2.23 62.23
CA PHE A 256 -16.71 0.84 62.22
C PHE A 256 -16.14 0.43 63.59
N PRO A 257 -16.95 0.44 64.67
CA PRO A 257 -16.46 0.19 66.03
C PRO A 257 -15.64 -1.09 66.22
N PRO A 258 -15.97 -2.23 65.56
CA PRO A 258 -15.14 -3.45 65.65
C PRO A 258 -13.70 -3.26 65.18
N TYR A 259 -13.44 -2.28 64.30
CA TYR A 259 -12.14 -2.01 63.68
C TYR A 259 -11.46 -0.74 64.23
N ALA A 260 -12.00 -0.13 65.30
CA ALA A 260 -11.43 1.06 65.94
C ALA A 260 -9.97 0.92 66.42
N HIS A 261 -9.50 -0.32 66.59
CA HIS A 261 -8.14 -0.65 67.02
C HIS A 261 -7.12 -0.66 65.87
N LEU A 262 -7.57 -0.59 64.62
CA LEU A 262 -6.71 -0.62 63.44
C LEU A 262 -6.30 0.79 63.01
N PRO A 263 -5.12 0.95 62.38
CA PRO A 263 -4.74 2.22 61.79
C PRO A 263 -5.75 2.68 60.73
N ALA A 264 -6.03 3.99 60.70
CA ALA A 264 -6.89 4.61 59.69
C ALA A 264 -6.48 4.25 58.25
N SER A 265 -5.16 4.19 57.99
CA SER A 265 -4.61 3.78 56.69
C SER A 265 -4.98 2.35 56.29
N THR A 266 -5.12 1.43 57.25
CA THR A 266 -5.57 0.05 57.01
C THR A 266 -7.05 0.03 56.63
N VAL A 267 -7.89 0.76 57.36
CA VAL A 267 -9.34 0.85 57.12
C VAL A 267 -9.64 1.57 55.79
N TRP A 268 -8.86 2.61 55.47
CA TRP A 268 -8.90 3.28 54.18
C TRP A 268 -8.43 2.35 53.05
N GLY A 269 -7.34 1.61 53.26
CA GLY A 269 -6.82 0.65 52.27
C GLY A 269 -7.86 -0.41 51.83
N TRP A 270 -8.70 -0.87 52.76
CA TRP A 270 -9.82 -1.76 52.42
C TRP A 270 -10.87 -1.09 51.54
N SER A 271 -11.19 0.17 51.81
CA SER A 271 -12.16 0.90 51.01
C SER A 271 -11.62 1.27 49.65
N PHE A 272 -10.36 1.71 49.59
CA PHE A 272 -9.66 1.97 48.35
C PHE A 272 -9.72 0.75 47.41
N TYR A 273 -9.52 -0.45 47.97
CA TYR A 273 -9.73 -1.69 47.23
C TYR A 273 -11.19 -1.86 46.78
N ASN A 274 -12.18 -1.69 47.66
CA ASN A 274 -13.60 -1.80 47.30
C ASN A 274 -14.03 -0.81 46.22
N ILE A 275 -13.57 0.44 46.32
CA ILE A 275 -13.77 1.50 45.34
C ILE A 275 -13.14 1.07 44.01
N THR A 276 -11.91 0.54 44.00
CA THR A 276 -11.31 0.00 42.76
C THR A 276 -12.21 -1.06 42.08
N PHE A 277 -12.87 -1.94 42.85
CA PHE A 277 -13.79 -2.93 42.31
C PHE A 277 -15.09 -2.34 41.79
N LEU A 278 -15.69 -1.40 42.52
CA LEU A 278 -16.87 -0.66 42.06
C LEU A 278 -16.62 -0.05 40.68
N TYR A 279 -15.41 0.46 40.44
CA TYR A 279 -15.06 1.09 39.18
C TYR A 279 -14.90 0.10 38.06
N LEU A 280 -14.23 -1.02 38.32
CA LEU A 280 -14.15 -2.10 37.35
C LEU A 280 -15.54 -2.65 37.02
N HIS A 281 -16.46 -2.70 37.99
CA HIS A 281 -17.86 -3.09 37.79
C HIS A 281 -18.61 -2.10 36.89
N GLU A 282 -18.57 -0.80 37.20
CA GLU A 282 -19.20 0.23 36.37
C GLU A 282 -18.59 0.29 34.97
N MET A 283 -17.27 0.18 34.88
CA MET A 283 -16.57 0.05 33.61
C MET A 283 -17.04 -1.21 32.86
N GLY A 284 -17.32 -2.30 33.58
CA GLY A 284 -17.88 -3.52 33.03
C GLY A 284 -19.19 -3.31 32.28
N HIS A 285 -20.12 -2.48 32.76
CA HIS A 285 -21.34 -2.16 32.00
C HIS A 285 -21.05 -1.53 30.63
N ASN A 286 -20.00 -0.71 30.55
CA ASN A 286 -19.59 -0.04 29.31
C ASN A 286 -18.72 -0.96 28.42
N ILE A 287 -17.59 -1.47 28.93
CA ILE A 287 -16.65 -2.25 28.11
C ILE A 287 -17.10 -3.70 27.87
N LEU A 288 -17.84 -4.33 28.79
CA LEU A 288 -18.43 -5.67 28.54
C LEU A 288 -19.77 -5.58 27.81
N ASN A 289 -20.42 -4.42 27.80
CA ASN A 289 -21.81 -4.25 27.36
C ASN A 289 -22.72 -5.31 28.01
N MET A 290 -22.62 -5.44 29.33
CA MET A 290 -23.32 -6.45 30.13
C MET A 290 -24.21 -5.83 31.20
N TYR A 291 -25.35 -6.46 31.46
CA TYR A 291 -26.11 -6.25 32.69
C TYR A 291 -25.52 -7.09 33.83
N HIS A 292 -26.09 -6.98 35.02
CA HIS A 292 -25.71 -7.83 36.12
C HIS A 292 -25.91 -9.32 35.78
N ASP A 293 -24.96 -10.14 36.20
CA ASP A 293 -24.96 -11.58 35.99
C ASP A 293 -24.74 -12.27 37.33
N ARG A 294 -25.75 -13.04 37.74
CA ARG A 294 -25.76 -13.77 39.03
C ARG A 294 -25.08 -15.13 38.95
N SER A 295 -24.61 -15.54 37.77
CA SER A 295 -23.81 -16.76 37.63
C SER A 295 -22.43 -16.52 38.21
N CYS A 296 -21.95 -17.47 39.04
CA CYS A 296 -20.72 -17.45 39.83
C CYS A 296 -20.10 -16.07 40.07
N SER A 297 -20.10 -15.58 41.32
CA SER A 297 -19.49 -14.30 41.74
C SER A 297 -18.38 -13.81 40.80
N GLN A 298 -18.77 -12.91 39.91
CA GLN A 298 -17.97 -12.35 38.82
C GLN A 298 -17.98 -10.83 38.90
N LEU A 299 -17.21 -10.15 38.04
CA LEU A 299 -17.16 -8.69 38.01
C LEU A 299 -18.55 -8.03 37.89
N MET A 300 -19.48 -8.65 37.16
CA MET A 300 -20.84 -8.14 36.96
C MET A 300 -21.90 -8.69 37.95
N THR A 301 -21.51 -9.28 39.08
CA THR A 301 -22.48 -9.80 40.06
C THR A 301 -23.27 -8.68 40.76
N ASP A 302 -24.56 -8.91 41.01
CA ASP A 302 -25.38 -8.04 41.89
C ASP A 302 -25.44 -8.53 43.35
N LEU A 303 -24.79 -9.67 43.64
CA LEU A 303 -24.63 -10.20 44.99
C LEU A 303 -23.37 -9.56 45.62
N TRP A 304 -23.58 -8.71 46.62
CA TRP A 304 -22.54 -7.94 47.32
C TRP A 304 -21.58 -8.81 48.17
N ASP A 305 -21.66 -10.13 48.01
CA ASP A 305 -21.18 -11.09 49.00
C ASP A 305 -19.79 -11.67 48.69
N ASP A 306 -19.24 -11.54 47.47
CA ASP A 306 -17.89 -12.08 47.23
C ASP A 306 -17.08 -11.28 46.22
N ARG A 307 -16.13 -10.52 46.76
CA ARG A 307 -15.07 -9.75 46.10
C ARG A 307 -14.29 -10.62 45.11
N THR A 308 -14.71 -10.60 43.85
CA THR A 308 -14.18 -11.45 42.78
C THR A 308 -13.95 -10.59 41.54
N ASN A 309 -12.73 -10.57 41.01
CA ASN A 309 -12.39 -9.92 39.74
C ASN A 309 -12.45 -10.93 38.59
N HIS A 310 -13.30 -11.96 38.70
CA HIS A 310 -13.46 -13.02 37.73
C HIS A 310 -14.27 -12.53 36.53
N ILE A 311 -13.76 -12.79 35.32
CA ILE A 311 -14.49 -12.72 34.06
C ILE A 311 -14.14 -13.97 33.24
N THR A 312 -15.14 -14.59 32.62
CA THR A 312 -14.93 -15.76 31.74
C THR A 312 -14.14 -15.38 30.48
N LYS A 313 -13.52 -16.36 29.82
CA LYS A 313 -12.83 -16.14 28.53
C LYS A 313 -13.76 -15.51 27.48
N ASP A 314 -15.03 -15.91 27.47
CA ASP A 314 -16.03 -15.35 26.57
C ASP A 314 -16.32 -13.88 26.89
N GLN A 315 -16.44 -13.53 28.18
CA GLN A 315 -16.59 -12.14 28.62
C GLN A 315 -15.36 -11.31 28.28
N LEU A 316 -14.16 -11.84 28.48
CA LEU A 316 -12.93 -11.17 28.09
C LEU A 316 -12.90 -10.89 26.58
N ASN A 317 -13.27 -11.86 25.74
CA ASN A 317 -13.40 -11.68 24.30
C ASN A 317 -14.47 -10.63 23.93
N ARG A 318 -15.54 -10.51 24.73
CA ARG A 318 -16.55 -9.44 24.56
C ARG A 318 -15.97 -8.05 24.86
N ILE A 319 -15.10 -7.91 25.88
CA ILE A 319 -14.42 -6.63 26.13
C ILE A 319 -13.68 -6.17 24.89
N HIS A 320 -12.84 -7.05 24.34
CA HIS A 320 -12.00 -6.73 23.17
C HIS A 320 -12.83 -6.44 21.92
N ARG A 321 -13.89 -7.23 21.71
CA ARG A 321 -14.83 -7.01 20.62
C ARG A 321 -15.52 -5.66 20.73
N ASN A 322 -16.04 -5.30 21.90
CA ASN A 322 -16.71 -4.02 22.10
C ASN A 322 -15.74 -2.87 21.89
N LEU A 323 -14.51 -2.97 22.43
CA LEU A 323 -13.47 -1.99 22.19
C LEU A 323 -13.23 -1.75 20.69
N ALA A 324 -13.22 -2.82 19.88
CA ALA A 324 -13.00 -2.74 18.45
C ALA A 324 -14.23 -2.28 17.63
N THR A 325 -15.46 -2.51 18.10
CA THR A 325 -16.69 -2.38 17.27
C THR A 325 -17.67 -1.29 17.73
N THR A 326 -17.33 -0.56 18.80
CA THR A 326 -18.15 0.52 19.37
C THR A 326 -17.38 1.84 19.38
N ASP A 327 -18.01 2.92 19.86
CA ASP A 327 -17.36 4.23 20.04
C ASP A 327 -16.18 4.22 21.03
N LEU A 328 -15.98 3.12 21.77
CA LEU A 328 -14.85 2.91 22.67
C LEU A 328 -13.49 2.91 21.98
N HIS A 329 -13.40 2.63 20.67
CA HIS A 329 -12.14 2.69 19.93
C HIS A 329 -11.48 4.08 20.05
N ASN A 330 -12.28 5.16 20.15
CA ASN A 330 -11.79 6.53 20.31
C ASN A 330 -11.01 6.73 21.61
N ALA A 331 -11.28 5.91 22.64
CA ALA A 331 -10.59 5.96 23.93
C ALA A 331 -9.18 5.39 23.89
N VAL A 332 -8.79 4.67 22.83
CA VAL A 332 -7.45 4.10 22.72
C VAL A 332 -6.38 5.19 22.63
N ASP A 333 -5.34 5.10 23.46
CA ASP A 333 -4.15 5.94 23.34
C ASP A 333 -3.30 5.44 22.17
N CYS A 334 -3.47 6.05 21.00
CA CYS A 334 -2.69 5.72 19.80
C CYS A 334 -1.17 5.88 19.98
N ASN A 335 -0.69 6.57 21.02
CA ASN A 335 0.75 6.63 21.33
C ASN A 335 1.27 5.39 22.06
N SER A 336 0.38 4.59 22.65
CA SER A 336 0.73 3.34 23.31
C SER A 336 0.88 2.17 22.33
N ILE A 337 0.32 2.30 21.12
CA ILE A 337 0.33 1.25 20.10
C ILE A 337 1.72 1.12 19.49
N ASN A 338 2.18 -0.12 19.34
CA ASN A 338 3.48 -0.48 18.80
C ASN A 338 3.44 -1.88 18.15
N SER A 339 4.54 -2.31 17.53
CA SER A 339 4.63 -3.60 16.82
C SER A 339 4.44 -4.85 17.70
N GLY A 340 4.35 -4.71 19.02
CA GLY A 340 4.05 -5.80 19.95
C GLY A 340 2.62 -5.78 20.48
N THR A 341 1.76 -4.87 20.01
CA THR A 341 0.35 -4.81 20.40
C THR A 341 -0.38 -6.10 20.00
N CYS A 342 -1.28 -6.58 20.86
CA CYS A 342 -1.95 -7.87 20.68
C CYS A 342 -2.71 -8.02 19.35
N ASN A 343 -2.52 -9.17 18.71
CA ASN A 343 -3.14 -9.51 17.43
C ASN A 343 -4.57 -10.06 17.58
N ILE A 344 -5.29 -10.05 16.46
CA ILE A 344 -6.62 -10.66 16.28
C ILE A 344 -6.47 -11.82 15.29
N LYS A 345 -7.08 -12.97 15.60
CA LYS A 345 -6.93 -14.19 14.80
C LYS A 345 -8.26 -14.67 14.25
N VAL A 346 -8.27 -15.06 12.98
CA VAL A 346 -9.40 -15.69 12.31
C VAL A 346 -9.11 -17.19 12.19
N THR A 347 -9.84 -18.01 12.94
CA THR A 347 -9.63 -19.46 13.08
C THR A 347 -10.65 -20.32 12.32
N GLY A 348 -11.59 -19.67 11.63
CA GLY A 348 -12.56 -20.29 10.74
C GLY A 348 -13.20 -19.26 9.81
N ASN A 349 -14.27 -19.64 9.11
CA ASN A 349 -14.95 -18.70 8.21
C ASN A 349 -15.65 -17.59 9.01
N ALA A 350 -15.32 -16.35 8.69
CA ALA A 350 -15.80 -15.17 9.41
C ALA A 350 -16.19 -14.05 8.46
N THR A 351 -17.10 -13.20 8.92
CA THR A 351 -17.49 -11.97 8.20
C THR A 351 -17.43 -10.77 9.14
N ILE A 352 -16.86 -9.66 8.66
CA ILE A 352 -16.89 -8.35 9.30
C ILE A 352 -17.82 -7.44 8.50
N SER A 353 -19.04 -7.27 9.02
CA SER A 353 -20.14 -6.53 8.38
C SER A 353 -20.56 -5.25 9.09
N SER A 354 -19.80 -4.84 10.10
CA SER A 354 -19.97 -3.57 10.80
C SER A 354 -18.60 -2.95 11.00
N PRO A 355 -18.52 -1.61 11.06
CA PRO A 355 -17.26 -0.92 11.27
C PRO A 355 -16.47 -1.42 12.49
N MET A 356 -15.15 -1.51 12.33
CA MET A 356 -14.27 -2.10 13.34
C MET A 356 -12.85 -1.53 13.30
N SER A 357 -12.23 -1.31 14.47
CA SER A 357 -10.82 -0.95 14.62
C SER A 357 -9.94 -2.15 15.00
N ILE A 358 -8.75 -2.23 14.40
CA ILE A 358 -7.73 -3.25 14.59
C ILE A 358 -6.44 -2.54 15.05
N PHE A 359 -5.93 -2.90 16.22
CA PHE A 359 -4.79 -2.22 16.86
C PHE A 359 -3.47 -3.01 16.82
N GLY A 360 -3.53 -4.34 16.68
CA GLY A 360 -2.38 -5.19 16.34
C GLY A 360 -2.51 -5.70 14.91
N ASP A 361 -1.99 -6.87 14.59
CA ASP A 361 -2.24 -7.52 13.30
C ASP A 361 -3.57 -8.27 13.26
N LEU A 362 -4.14 -8.41 12.06
CA LEU A 362 -5.26 -9.29 11.77
C LEU A 362 -4.76 -10.52 11.01
N GLU A 363 -4.58 -11.64 11.71
CA GLU A 363 -4.06 -12.89 11.18
C GLU A 363 -5.22 -13.80 10.71
N ILE A 364 -5.17 -14.25 9.46
CA ILE A 364 -6.11 -15.24 8.92
C ILE A 364 -5.40 -16.59 8.85
N ASN A 365 -5.79 -17.52 9.70
CA ASN A 365 -5.11 -18.80 9.84
C ASN A 365 -5.44 -19.77 8.70
N PRO A 366 -4.56 -20.75 8.42
CA PRO A 366 -4.75 -21.73 7.35
C PRO A 366 -6.13 -22.40 7.39
N GLY A 367 -6.76 -22.55 6.22
CA GLY A 367 -8.10 -23.14 6.08
C GLY A 367 -9.26 -22.20 6.41
N SER A 368 -8.98 -20.96 6.81
CA SER A 368 -10.01 -19.95 7.15
C SER A 368 -10.24 -18.98 6.00
N THR A 369 -11.47 -18.48 5.88
CA THR A 369 -11.83 -17.38 4.97
C THR A 369 -12.39 -16.21 5.75
N LEU A 370 -11.79 -15.03 5.61
CA LEU A 370 -12.34 -13.78 6.12
C LEU A 370 -13.02 -13.01 4.98
N THR A 371 -14.28 -12.62 5.19
CA THR A 371 -15.00 -11.70 4.31
C THR A 371 -15.22 -10.34 4.98
N ILE A 372 -14.88 -9.25 4.32
CA ILE A 372 -15.08 -7.88 4.80
C ILE A 372 -15.99 -7.14 3.82
N ASN A 373 -17.13 -6.67 4.31
CA ASN A 373 -18.09 -5.86 3.53
C ASN A 373 -18.50 -4.58 4.28
N SER A 374 -17.60 -4.08 5.12
CA SER A 374 -17.75 -2.87 5.94
C SER A 374 -16.43 -2.10 6.02
N GLU A 375 -16.37 -1.06 6.85
CA GLU A 375 -15.15 -0.28 7.08
C GLU A 375 -14.29 -0.91 8.18
N VAL A 376 -13.03 -1.19 7.90
CA VAL A 376 -12.07 -1.69 8.90
C VAL A 376 -10.91 -0.73 8.98
N HIS A 377 -10.64 -0.28 10.20
CA HIS A 377 -9.61 0.70 10.46
C HIS A 377 -8.42 0.08 11.18
N PHE A 378 -7.22 0.43 10.74
CA PHE A 378 -5.97 -0.15 11.22
C PHE A 378 -5.10 0.90 11.92
N SER A 379 -4.30 0.46 12.87
CA SER A 379 -3.26 1.29 13.47
C SER A 379 -1.98 1.34 12.61
N GLU A 380 -1.05 2.24 12.93
CA GLU A 380 0.22 2.43 12.20
C GLU A 380 1.05 1.16 12.01
N PHE A 381 0.99 0.24 12.98
CA PHE A 381 1.79 -0.99 12.97
C PHE A 381 0.98 -2.21 12.56
N SER A 382 -0.30 -2.04 12.23
CA SER A 382 -1.20 -3.13 11.92
C SER A 382 -1.09 -3.55 10.45
N SER A 383 -1.06 -4.86 10.24
CA SER A 383 -1.20 -5.53 8.94
C SER A 383 -2.41 -6.47 8.92
N ILE A 384 -2.87 -6.82 7.73
CA ILE A 384 -3.64 -8.07 7.54
C ILE A 384 -2.67 -9.14 7.06
N ILE A 385 -2.57 -10.25 7.76
CA ILE A 385 -1.67 -11.36 7.40
C ILE A 385 -2.51 -12.55 6.93
N VAL A 386 -2.37 -12.89 5.65
CA VAL A 386 -3.03 -14.04 5.03
C VAL A 386 -2.03 -15.18 4.98
N HIS A 387 -2.15 -16.11 5.93
CA HIS A 387 -1.27 -17.27 6.00
C HIS A 387 -1.55 -18.27 4.87
N SER A 388 -0.59 -19.15 4.61
CA SER A 388 -0.71 -20.14 3.54
C SER A 388 -1.97 -21.01 3.66
N GLY A 389 -2.78 -21.06 2.59
CA GLY A 389 -4.07 -21.77 2.56
C GLY A 389 -5.24 -21.04 3.23
N ALA A 390 -5.06 -19.79 3.66
CA ALA A 390 -6.15 -18.89 4.10
C ALA A 390 -6.63 -18.01 2.94
N LYS A 391 -7.79 -17.36 3.09
CA LYS A 391 -8.35 -16.45 2.08
C LYS A 391 -8.90 -15.17 2.68
N LEU A 392 -8.65 -14.04 1.99
CA LEU A 392 -9.27 -12.75 2.27
C LEU A 392 -10.17 -12.34 1.09
N ILE A 393 -11.41 -11.97 1.41
CA ILE A 393 -12.36 -11.39 0.46
C ILE A 393 -12.79 -10.03 1.01
N VAL A 394 -12.58 -8.96 0.26
CA VAL A 394 -13.14 -7.64 0.52
C VAL A 394 -14.12 -7.33 -0.59
N ASP A 395 -15.40 -7.17 -0.26
CA ASP A 395 -16.48 -6.95 -1.23
C ASP A 395 -17.34 -5.76 -0.76
N GLY A 396 -17.18 -4.62 -1.42
CA GLY A 396 -17.79 -3.35 -0.98
C GLY A 396 -17.17 -2.74 0.27
N GLY A 397 -16.13 -3.37 0.84
CA GLY A 397 -15.48 -2.92 2.07
C GLY A 397 -14.46 -1.79 1.86
N LYS A 398 -14.16 -1.08 2.95
CA LYS A 398 -13.12 -0.05 3.00
C LYS A 398 -12.07 -0.43 4.04
N LEU A 399 -10.81 -0.50 3.63
CA LEU A 399 -9.67 -0.72 4.50
C LEU A 399 -8.87 0.59 4.61
N THR A 400 -8.79 1.15 5.81
CA THR A 400 -8.16 2.46 6.05
C THR A 400 -7.47 2.48 7.41
N ASN A 401 -6.83 3.59 7.77
CA ASN A 401 -6.24 3.79 9.08
C ASN A 401 -7.22 4.50 10.04
N ASP A 402 -6.96 4.35 11.33
CA ASP A 402 -7.56 5.16 12.40
C ASP A 402 -6.43 5.90 13.13
N CYS A 403 -5.67 5.18 13.97
CA CYS A 403 -4.52 5.72 14.68
C CYS A 403 -3.42 6.22 13.71
N LYS A 404 -3.12 7.52 13.77
CA LYS A 404 -2.09 8.23 12.98
C LYS A 404 -2.39 8.21 11.48
N SER A 405 -1.38 8.29 10.61
CA SER A 405 -1.57 8.62 9.19
C SER A 405 -1.63 7.44 8.22
N THR A 406 -1.17 6.24 8.63
CA THR A 406 -1.05 5.08 7.73
C THR A 406 -1.20 3.76 8.46
N TRP A 407 -1.29 2.63 7.75
CA TRP A 407 -1.14 1.25 8.25
C TRP A 407 -0.28 0.42 7.29
N GLU A 408 0.12 -0.81 7.62
CA GLU A 408 1.14 -1.54 6.85
C GLU A 408 0.63 -2.23 5.57
N GLY A 409 -0.68 -2.46 5.43
CA GLY A 409 -1.26 -3.11 4.26
C GLY A 409 -1.54 -4.62 4.45
N ILE A 410 -1.80 -5.32 3.35
CA ILE A 410 -2.10 -6.77 3.33
C ILE A 410 -0.84 -7.54 2.96
N VAL A 411 -0.45 -8.51 3.79
CA VAL A 411 0.69 -9.42 3.59
C VAL A 411 0.16 -10.82 3.30
N VAL A 412 0.67 -11.43 2.24
CA VAL A 412 0.18 -12.72 1.71
C VAL A 412 1.35 -13.69 1.59
N GLU A 413 1.23 -14.85 2.24
CA GLU A 413 2.25 -15.92 2.16
C GLU A 413 2.12 -16.81 0.92
N GLY A 414 0.96 -16.77 0.26
CA GLY A 414 0.61 -17.56 -0.92
C GLY A 414 0.27 -19.02 -0.60
N GLY A 415 -0.04 -19.80 -1.65
CA GLY A 415 -0.24 -21.26 -1.54
C GLY A 415 -1.62 -21.75 -1.97
N ASN A 416 -2.55 -20.85 -2.30
CA ASN A 416 -3.81 -21.23 -2.93
C ASN A 416 -3.65 -21.40 -4.47
N GLY A 417 -4.41 -22.32 -5.06
CA GLY A 417 -4.42 -22.56 -6.50
C GLY A 417 -5.36 -21.65 -7.30
N ASP A 418 -6.27 -20.94 -6.62
CA ASP A 418 -7.26 -20.06 -7.21
C ASP A 418 -7.02 -18.58 -6.85
N PHE A 419 -7.05 -18.23 -5.57
CA PHE A 419 -6.72 -16.89 -5.06
C PHE A 419 -6.39 -16.91 -3.56
N ASP A 420 -5.59 -15.94 -3.12
CA ASP A 420 -5.32 -15.67 -1.70
C ASP A 420 -6.07 -14.41 -1.24
N VAL A 421 -6.11 -13.38 -2.08
CA VAL A 421 -6.79 -12.11 -1.82
C VAL A 421 -7.69 -11.74 -2.98
N LYS A 422 -8.96 -11.46 -2.67
CA LYS A 422 -9.93 -10.91 -3.61
C LYS A 422 -10.46 -9.56 -3.13
N LEU A 423 -10.28 -8.51 -3.92
CA LEU A 423 -10.80 -7.17 -3.68
C LEU A 423 -11.82 -6.84 -4.77
N THR A 424 -13.06 -6.56 -4.41
CA THR A 424 -14.14 -6.28 -5.36
C THR A 424 -14.94 -5.07 -4.87
N ASN A 425 -15.15 -4.08 -5.73
CA ASN A 425 -15.90 -2.85 -5.40
C ASN A 425 -15.40 -2.19 -4.09
N SER A 426 -14.10 -2.30 -3.82
CA SER A 426 -13.53 -1.99 -2.50
C SER A 426 -12.71 -0.71 -2.53
N ILE A 427 -12.39 -0.18 -1.35
CA ILE A 427 -11.45 0.92 -1.17
C ILE A 427 -10.33 0.45 -0.25
N VAL A 428 -9.08 0.66 -0.66
CA VAL A 428 -7.90 0.44 0.18
C VAL A 428 -7.11 1.74 0.21
N GLU A 429 -6.82 2.27 1.39
CA GLU A 429 -6.16 3.57 1.47
C GLU A 429 -5.17 3.72 2.63
N ASN A 430 -4.27 4.70 2.50
CA ASN A 430 -3.32 5.13 3.52
C ASN A 430 -2.36 4.02 3.98
N THR A 431 -1.73 3.31 3.04
CA THR A 431 -0.75 2.26 3.38
C THR A 431 0.69 2.79 3.35
N SER A 432 1.46 2.52 4.41
CA SER A 432 2.88 2.85 4.52
C SER A 432 3.77 1.94 3.67
N ARG A 433 3.29 0.75 3.33
CA ARG A 433 3.88 -0.23 2.40
C ARG A 433 2.92 -0.51 1.23
N ALA A 434 3.00 -1.69 0.62
CA ALA A 434 2.08 -2.08 -0.44
C ALA A 434 0.68 -2.32 0.12
N ALA A 435 -0.36 -1.95 -0.63
CA ALA A 435 -1.73 -2.33 -0.28
C ALA A 435 -1.89 -3.84 -0.25
N VAL A 436 -1.25 -4.55 -1.19
CA VAL A 436 -1.09 -6.01 -1.14
C VAL A 436 0.36 -6.38 -1.44
N SER A 437 1.00 -7.18 -0.58
CA SER A 437 2.33 -7.76 -0.80
C SER A 437 2.28 -9.27 -0.72
N THR A 438 2.86 -9.93 -1.72
CA THR A 438 3.05 -11.39 -1.75
C THR A 438 4.52 -11.77 -1.52
N PHE A 439 5.29 -10.90 -0.88
CA PHE A 439 6.72 -11.12 -0.62
C PHE A 439 6.97 -12.07 0.57
N ALA A 440 5.93 -12.40 1.34
CA ALA A 440 6.04 -13.29 2.50
C ALA A 440 5.99 -14.78 2.12
N GLY A 441 6.41 -15.64 3.06
CA GLY A 441 6.31 -17.09 2.91
C GLY A 441 7.02 -17.64 1.67
N ASN A 442 6.31 -18.45 0.90
CA ASN A 442 6.83 -19.04 -0.34
C ASN A 442 6.61 -18.14 -1.57
N GLY A 443 5.98 -16.97 -1.38
CA GLY A 443 5.57 -16.09 -2.45
C GLY A 443 4.57 -16.71 -3.41
N ASN A 444 4.51 -16.15 -4.62
CA ASN A 444 3.60 -16.46 -5.71
C ASN A 444 2.11 -16.44 -5.30
N GLY A 445 1.74 -15.55 -4.36
CA GLY A 445 0.35 -15.31 -4.01
C GLY A 445 -0.45 -14.76 -5.19
N ILE A 446 -1.75 -15.00 -5.19
CA ILE A 446 -2.67 -14.61 -6.25
C ILE A 446 -3.62 -13.53 -5.72
N LEU A 447 -3.52 -12.35 -6.33
CA LEU A 447 -4.36 -11.18 -6.10
C LEU A 447 -5.39 -11.03 -7.22
N LEU A 448 -6.67 -11.02 -6.87
CA LEU A 448 -7.76 -10.70 -7.77
C LEU A 448 -8.38 -9.35 -7.35
N ALA A 449 -8.01 -8.26 -8.03
CA ALA A 449 -8.55 -6.92 -7.74
C ALA A 449 -9.43 -6.44 -8.89
N GLU A 450 -10.69 -6.12 -8.59
CA GLU A 450 -11.66 -5.63 -9.57
C GLU A 450 -12.46 -4.45 -9.01
N ASN A 451 -12.67 -3.41 -9.84
CA ASN A 451 -13.44 -2.22 -9.47
C ASN A 451 -13.00 -1.60 -8.13
N THR A 452 -11.71 -1.62 -7.85
CA THR A 452 -11.15 -1.23 -6.54
C THR A 452 -10.39 0.08 -6.65
N VAL A 453 -10.55 0.95 -5.65
CA VAL A 453 -9.83 2.23 -5.55
C VAL A 453 -8.72 2.13 -4.50
N PHE A 454 -7.51 2.47 -4.91
CA PHE A 454 -6.32 2.54 -4.08
C PHE A 454 -5.90 4.00 -3.87
N ASN A 455 -6.05 4.54 -2.67
CA ASN A 455 -5.73 5.94 -2.39
C ASN A 455 -4.56 6.06 -1.42
N ASN A 456 -3.56 6.89 -1.75
CA ASN A 456 -2.46 7.15 -0.83
C ASN A 456 -1.77 5.87 -0.32
N CYS A 457 -1.64 4.87 -1.20
CA CYS A 457 -0.89 3.66 -0.94
C CYS A 457 0.54 3.86 -1.44
N ARG A 458 1.57 3.55 -0.65
CA ARG A 458 2.96 3.63 -1.15
C ARG A 458 3.15 2.78 -2.41
N ARG A 459 2.47 1.63 -2.48
CA ARG A 459 2.41 0.76 -3.65
C ARG A 459 1.03 0.10 -3.74
N LEU A 460 0.49 -0.13 -4.94
CA LEU A 460 -0.75 -0.91 -5.10
C LEU A 460 -0.47 -2.39 -4.83
N ALA A 461 0.43 -3.02 -5.59
CA ALA A 461 0.73 -4.44 -5.43
C ALA A 461 2.23 -4.72 -5.52
N GLU A 462 2.72 -5.55 -4.60
CA GLU A 462 4.06 -6.11 -4.56
C GLU A 462 3.98 -7.62 -4.82
N LEU A 463 3.98 -8.02 -6.10
CA LEU A 463 3.84 -9.41 -6.52
C LEU A 463 5.22 -10.05 -6.66
N THR A 464 5.45 -11.16 -5.98
CA THR A 464 6.77 -11.80 -5.92
C THR A 464 6.63 -13.31 -5.99
N ALA A 465 7.45 -13.95 -6.81
CA ALA A 465 7.76 -15.37 -6.75
C ALA A 465 9.27 -15.56 -6.59
N TRP A 466 9.70 -16.54 -5.76
CA TRP A 466 11.14 -16.79 -5.54
C TRP A 466 11.88 -17.30 -6.78
N ARG A 467 11.14 -17.77 -7.78
CA ARG A 467 11.61 -18.14 -9.11
C ARG A 467 10.53 -17.83 -10.15
N PRO A 468 10.86 -17.75 -11.44
CA PRO A 468 9.87 -17.58 -12.49
C PRO A 468 8.76 -18.65 -12.42
N LEU A 469 7.52 -18.21 -12.16
CA LEU A 469 6.37 -19.09 -11.96
C LEU A 469 5.10 -18.50 -12.58
N PRO A 470 4.21 -19.34 -13.15
CA PRO A 470 2.87 -18.91 -13.54
C PRO A 470 2.11 -18.27 -12.38
N ASN A 471 1.42 -17.18 -12.66
CA ASN A 471 0.60 -16.46 -11.70
C ASN A 471 -0.64 -15.90 -12.40
N THR A 472 -1.82 -16.09 -11.80
CA THR A 472 -3.11 -15.71 -12.38
C THR A 472 -3.68 -14.44 -11.77
N SER A 473 -2.85 -13.62 -11.11
CA SER A 473 -3.28 -12.34 -10.56
C SER A 473 -3.80 -11.41 -11.65
N TYR A 474 -4.87 -10.67 -11.33
CA TYR A 474 -5.37 -9.61 -12.19
C TYR A 474 -5.72 -8.35 -11.40
N ILE A 475 -5.56 -7.20 -12.06
CA ILE A 475 -6.00 -5.89 -11.59
C ILE A 475 -6.84 -5.27 -12.71
N ARG A 476 -8.16 -5.25 -12.52
CA ARG A 476 -9.14 -4.88 -13.56
C ARG A 476 -10.01 -3.73 -13.11
N ASN A 477 -10.23 -2.74 -13.97
CA ASN A 477 -11.13 -1.61 -13.68
C ASN A 477 -10.76 -0.88 -12.37
N CYS A 478 -9.48 -0.88 -12.01
CA CYS A 478 -9.00 -0.31 -10.75
C CYS A 478 -8.47 1.11 -10.97
N THR A 479 -8.47 1.91 -9.89
CA THR A 479 -7.86 3.24 -9.91
C THR A 479 -6.88 3.37 -8.76
N GLN A 480 -5.67 3.83 -9.03
CA GLN A 480 -4.72 4.26 -8.01
C GLN A 480 -4.51 5.77 -8.05
N ASN A 481 -4.62 6.42 -6.90
CA ASN A 481 -4.35 7.84 -6.73
C ASN A 481 -3.18 8.06 -5.77
N GLY A 482 -2.06 8.57 -6.32
CA GLY A 482 -0.83 8.79 -5.57
C GLY A 482 -0.08 7.50 -5.25
N GLY A 483 1.04 7.65 -4.53
CA GLY A 483 1.94 6.55 -4.19
C GLY A 483 3.27 6.62 -4.92
N LYS A 484 4.21 5.77 -4.49
CA LYS A 484 5.53 5.68 -5.11
C LYS A 484 5.52 4.75 -6.32
N TYR A 485 4.88 3.61 -6.18
CA TYR A 485 4.79 2.57 -7.22
C TYR A 485 3.33 2.17 -7.47
N GLY A 486 3.03 1.66 -8.66
CA GLY A 486 1.78 0.94 -8.89
C GLY A 486 1.93 -0.54 -8.60
N VAL A 487 2.17 -1.33 -9.64
CA VAL A 487 2.40 -2.77 -9.56
C VAL A 487 3.87 -3.06 -9.76
N THR A 488 4.49 -3.71 -8.78
CA THR A 488 5.83 -4.29 -8.93
C THR A 488 5.72 -5.81 -9.00
N ASN A 489 6.38 -6.43 -9.98
CA ASN A 489 6.35 -7.87 -10.20
C ASN A 489 7.76 -8.45 -10.31
N TRP A 490 8.14 -9.29 -9.34
CA TRP A 490 9.35 -10.11 -9.39
C TRP A 490 8.97 -11.55 -9.73
N ASN A 491 9.38 -12.01 -10.90
CA ASN A 491 9.26 -13.38 -11.39
C ASN A 491 7.83 -13.97 -11.58
N CYS A 492 6.74 -13.28 -11.22
CA CYS A 492 5.39 -13.77 -11.51
C CYS A 492 5.11 -13.66 -13.03
N GLN A 493 4.66 -14.76 -13.63
CA GLN A 493 4.46 -14.87 -15.08
C GLN A 493 2.98 -14.83 -15.43
N GLY A 494 2.60 -13.92 -16.33
CA GLY A 494 1.23 -13.81 -16.86
C GLY A 494 0.28 -12.93 -16.04
N VAL A 495 0.79 -11.97 -15.26
CA VAL A 495 -0.04 -11.05 -14.48
C VAL A 495 -0.83 -10.12 -15.41
N GLU A 496 -2.12 -9.97 -15.19
CA GLU A 496 -2.95 -9.06 -15.97
C GLU A 496 -3.17 -7.72 -15.26
N VAL A 497 -3.02 -6.62 -15.98
CA VAL A 497 -3.52 -5.30 -15.57
C VAL A 497 -4.33 -4.74 -16.72
N SER A 498 -5.64 -4.56 -16.53
CA SER A 498 -6.52 -4.07 -17.60
C SER A 498 -7.53 -3.04 -17.15
N ASN A 499 -7.91 -2.15 -18.07
CA ASN A 499 -8.92 -1.11 -17.87
C ASN A 499 -8.68 -0.24 -16.62
N SER A 500 -7.42 -0.09 -16.20
CA SER A 500 -7.07 0.54 -14.91
C SER A 500 -6.37 1.88 -15.10
N THR A 501 -6.48 2.76 -14.11
CA THR A 501 -5.87 4.10 -14.14
C THR A 501 -4.89 4.28 -12.99
N PHE A 502 -3.66 4.68 -13.31
CA PHE A 502 -2.61 5.02 -12.35
C PHE A 502 -2.34 6.52 -12.41
N ASN A 503 -2.76 7.26 -11.39
CA ASN A 503 -2.74 8.72 -11.39
C ASN A 503 -1.80 9.28 -10.33
N GLY A 504 -0.77 10.00 -10.76
CA GLY A 504 0.12 10.72 -9.86
C GLY A 504 1.09 9.81 -9.11
N ILE A 505 1.55 8.73 -9.76
CA ILE A 505 2.56 7.84 -9.20
C ILE A 505 3.93 8.51 -9.29
N SER A 506 4.73 8.53 -8.22
CA SER A 506 5.98 9.30 -8.24
C SER A 506 7.10 8.64 -9.07
N ASP A 507 7.24 7.30 -9.02
CA ASP A 507 8.26 6.56 -9.77
C ASP A 507 7.65 5.79 -10.95
N HIS A 508 7.13 4.58 -10.69
CA HIS A 508 6.73 3.64 -11.75
C HIS A 508 5.30 3.16 -11.59
N CYS A 509 4.47 3.27 -12.63
CA CYS A 509 3.12 2.66 -12.58
C CYS A 509 3.24 1.14 -12.63
N ILE A 510 4.04 0.61 -13.57
CA ILE A 510 4.38 -0.81 -13.64
C ILE A 510 5.90 -0.93 -13.59
N ALA A 511 6.41 -1.81 -12.73
CA ALA A 511 7.82 -2.18 -12.70
C ALA A 511 7.96 -3.70 -12.60
N SER A 512 8.89 -4.29 -13.35
CA SER A 512 9.08 -5.74 -13.33
C SER A 512 10.54 -6.14 -13.27
N GLU A 513 10.81 -7.21 -12.52
CA GLU A 513 12.06 -7.95 -12.59
C GLU A 513 11.80 -9.39 -13.05
N THR A 514 12.09 -9.71 -14.31
CA THR A 514 11.85 -11.04 -14.93
C THR A 514 10.38 -11.49 -14.89
N GLY A 515 9.44 -10.66 -14.45
CA GLY A 515 8.01 -10.93 -14.51
C GLY A 515 7.44 -10.62 -15.90
N SER A 516 6.29 -11.21 -16.23
CA SER A 516 5.59 -10.92 -17.48
C SER A 516 4.16 -10.46 -17.25
N PHE A 517 3.68 -9.62 -18.16
CA PHE A 517 2.39 -8.96 -18.06
C PHE A 517 1.55 -9.06 -19.33
N LEU A 518 0.22 -9.04 -19.13
CA LEU A 518 -0.74 -8.50 -20.09
C LEU A 518 -1.19 -7.13 -19.57
N LEU A 519 -0.83 -6.07 -20.28
CA LEU A 519 -1.25 -4.69 -20.01
C LEU A 519 -2.21 -4.23 -21.10
N GLU A 520 -3.51 -4.13 -20.79
CA GLU A 520 -4.53 -3.75 -21.78
C GLU A 520 -5.41 -2.57 -21.36
N ASN A 521 -5.56 -1.57 -22.23
CA ASN A 521 -6.52 -0.47 -22.05
C ASN A 521 -6.35 0.31 -20.72
N ASN A 522 -5.10 0.49 -20.27
CA ASN A 522 -4.79 1.24 -19.06
C ASN A 522 -4.43 2.69 -19.36
N ILE A 523 -4.50 3.53 -18.33
CA ILE A 523 -3.97 4.90 -18.35
C ILE A 523 -2.86 5.02 -17.30
N PHE A 524 -1.64 5.31 -17.75
CA PHE A 524 -0.48 5.47 -16.89
C PHE A 524 -0.07 6.93 -16.78
N LYS A 525 0.22 7.38 -15.56
CA LYS A 525 0.70 8.73 -15.26
C LYS A 525 1.68 8.71 -14.09
N SER A 526 2.95 8.46 -14.42
CA SER A 526 4.06 8.42 -13.49
C SER A 526 4.93 9.69 -13.51
N GLY A 527 5.81 9.83 -12.50
CA GLY A 527 6.87 10.83 -12.43
C GLY A 527 8.22 10.38 -13.00
N MET A 528 8.38 9.08 -13.29
CA MET A 528 9.58 8.51 -13.94
C MET A 528 9.20 7.62 -15.13
N ASN A 529 8.85 6.35 -14.91
CA ASN A 529 8.57 5.42 -16.02
C ASN A 529 7.14 4.91 -15.88
N ASP A 530 6.31 5.07 -16.91
CA ASP A 530 4.95 4.53 -16.84
C ASP A 530 5.02 3.00 -16.78
N VAL A 531 5.80 2.37 -17.65
CA VAL A 531 6.12 0.94 -17.63
C VAL A 531 7.63 0.74 -17.68
N PHE A 532 8.18 -0.01 -16.73
CA PHE A 532 9.60 -0.31 -16.62
C PHE A 532 9.87 -1.81 -16.47
N PHE A 533 10.49 -2.44 -17.46
CA PHE A 533 10.83 -3.87 -17.48
C PHE A 533 12.32 -4.11 -17.36
N ASN A 534 12.70 -4.97 -16.43
CA ASN A 534 14.07 -5.19 -16.01
C ASN A 534 14.40 -6.68 -15.97
N ASN A 535 15.23 -7.16 -16.89
CA ASN A 535 15.51 -8.60 -17.02
C ASN A 535 17.00 -8.90 -16.81
N PRO A 536 17.43 -9.32 -15.59
CA PRO A 536 18.80 -9.80 -15.34
C PRO A 536 19.15 -11.08 -16.12
N SER A 537 18.15 -11.80 -16.62
CA SER A 537 18.22 -12.94 -17.54
C SER A 537 17.01 -12.92 -18.47
N ALA A 538 17.01 -13.68 -19.57
CA ALA A 538 15.89 -13.66 -20.51
C ALA A 538 14.58 -14.10 -19.85
N GLY A 539 13.53 -13.29 -20.02
CA GLY A 539 12.18 -13.53 -19.46
C GLY A 539 11.17 -14.04 -20.48
N LEU A 540 9.91 -14.20 -20.06
CA LEU A 540 8.79 -14.40 -20.98
C LEU A 540 8.36 -13.05 -21.59
N ARG A 541 7.76 -13.07 -22.79
CA ARG A 541 7.21 -11.85 -23.38
C ARG A 541 6.08 -11.27 -22.52
N SER A 542 5.95 -9.96 -22.61
CA SER A 542 4.79 -9.20 -22.17
C SER A 542 4.01 -8.66 -23.36
N ILE A 543 2.71 -8.47 -23.19
CA ILE A 543 1.81 -7.89 -24.18
C ILE A 543 1.32 -6.56 -23.63
N ILE A 544 1.51 -5.49 -24.38
CA ILE A 544 1.21 -4.11 -24.00
C ILE A 544 0.35 -3.53 -25.12
N LYS A 545 -0.97 -3.56 -24.94
CA LYS A 545 -1.91 -3.15 -25.99
C LYS A 545 -2.94 -2.12 -25.57
N LYS A 546 -3.25 -1.18 -26.47
CA LYS A 546 -4.34 -0.20 -26.29
C LYS A 546 -4.20 0.72 -25.06
N ASN A 547 -3.01 0.86 -24.48
CA ASN A 547 -2.79 1.70 -23.30
C ASN A 547 -2.56 3.16 -23.69
N THR A 548 -2.74 4.07 -22.73
CA THR A 548 -2.40 5.48 -22.85
C THR A 548 -1.34 5.86 -21.82
N PHE A 549 -0.18 6.32 -22.30
CA PHE A 549 0.96 6.73 -21.48
C PHE A 549 1.00 8.26 -21.40
N ARG A 550 1.01 8.80 -20.17
CA ARG A 550 0.95 10.25 -19.88
C ARG A 550 1.93 10.66 -18.78
N GLY A 551 2.92 9.81 -18.49
CA GLY A 551 3.97 10.09 -17.55
C GLY A 551 4.82 11.30 -17.93
N SER A 552 5.52 11.86 -16.95
CA SER A 552 6.34 13.06 -17.14
C SER A 552 7.71 12.79 -17.77
N ASN A 553 8.18 11.55 -17.81
CA ASN A 553 9.52 11.21 -18.30
C ASN A 553 9.48 10.12 -19.39
N ILE A 554 9.45 8.83 -19.04
CA ILE A 554 9.49 7.73 -20.02
C ILE A 554 8.16 6.95 -20.03
N GLY A 555 7.64 6.65 -21.22
CA GLY A 555 6.43 5.84 -21.38
C GLY A 555 6.71 4.36 -21.14
N TYR A 556 7.48 3.76 -22.03
CA TYR A 556 7.93 2.38 -21.95
C TYR A 556 9.45 2.32 -21.88
N ASN A 557 9.99 1.56 -20.92
CA ASN A 557 11.42 1.36 -20.76
C ASN A 557 11.71 -0.12 -20.50
N ALA A 558 12.50 -0.75 -21.38
CA ALA A 558 12.89 -2.14 -21.24
C ALA A 558 14.41 -2.33 -21.33
N ARG A 559 14.91 -3.25 -20.49
CA ARG A 559 16.29 -3.72 -20.54
C ARG A 559 16.38 -5.21 -20.24
N GLY A 560 17.17 -5.90 -21.05
CA GLY A 560 17.33 -7.34 -20.99
C GLY A 560 16.22 -8.03 -21.78
N THR A 561 16.59 -9.13 -22.43
CA THR A 561 15.75 -9.70 -23.48
C THR A 561 14.61 -10.57 -22.94
N THR A 562 13.74 -11.02 -23.85
CA THR A 562 12.68 -12.01 -23.64
C THR A 562 12.81 -13.10 -24.70
N PHE A 563 12.30 -14.30 -24.42
CA PHE A 563 12.40 -15.43 -25.37
C PHE A 563 11.68 -15.13 -26.69
N ALA A 564 10.46 -14.63 -26.61
CA ALA A 564 9.71 -14.06 -27.72
C ALA A 564 9.66 -12.52 -27.61
N GLN A 565 9.34 -11.82 -28.69
CA GLN A 565 9.24 -10.36 -28.69
C GLN A 565 8.15 -9.89 -27.71
N ASN A 566 8.46 -8.85 -26.93
CA ASN A 566 7.43 -8.05 -26.27
C ASN A 566 6.58 -7.37 -27.35
N LEU A 567 5.25 -7.50 -27.24
CA LEU A 567 4.32 -6.92 -28.20
C LEU A 567 3.82 -5.58 -27.65
N ILE A 568 4.14 -4.48 -28.35
CA ILE A 568 3.80 -3.12 -27.94
C ILE A 568 2.93 -2.52 -29.03
N GLU A 569 1.61 -2.72 -28.93
CA GLU A 569 0.69 -2.50 -30.04
C GLU A 569 -0.49 -1.57 -29.72
N PHE A 570 -0.91 -0.76 -30.69
CA PHE A 570 -2.11 0.09 -30.58
C PHE A 570 -2.13 1.05 -29.38
N ASN A 571 -0.97 1.42 -28.84
CA ASN A 571 -0.88 2.31 -27.69
C ASN A 571 -0.82 3.78 -28.12
N LYS A 572 -1.13 4.67 -27.17
CA LYS A 572 -1.01 6.11 -27.31
C LYS A 572 0.02 6.62 -26.31
N PHE A 573 1.20 6.96 -26.79
CA PHE A 573 2.24 7.59 -26.00
C PHE A 573 2.17 9.11 -26.12
N LYS A 574 2.05 9.77 -24.97
CA LYS A 574 1.96 11.22 -24.83
C LYS A 574 2.81 11.68 -23.64
N THR A 575 3.98 11.06 -23.44
CA THR A 575 4.83 11.44 -22.31
C THR A 575 5.47 12.79 -22.58
N SER A 576 5.89 13.49 -21.53
CA SER A 576 6.49 14.81 -21.71
C SER A 576 7.90 14.77 -22.30
N PHE A 577 8.59 13.62 -22.26
CA PHE A 577 9.98 13.49 -22.69
C PHE A 577 10.21 12.39 -23.72
N LEU A 578 10.35 11.12 -23.33
CA LEU A 578 10.64 10.00 -24.23
C LEU A 578 9.51 8.98 -24.18
N ASP A 579 8.98 8.58 -25.34
CA ASP A 579 7.85 7.65 -25.34
C ASP A 579 8.31 6.19 -25.13
N VAL A 580 9.32 5.75 -25.88
CA VAL A 580 9.79 4.35 -25.85
C VAL A 580 11.32 4.29 -25.76
N LEU A 581 11.84 3.52 -24.80
CA LEU A 581 13.25 3.25 -24.61
C LEU A 581 13.52 1.74 -24.51
N ASN A 582 14.37 1.23 -25.39
CA ASN A 582 14.95 -0.11 -25.31
C ASN A 582 16.45 0.03 -25.08
N ASP A 583 16.92 -0.32 -23.88
CA ASP A 583 18.32 -0.14 -23.47
C ASP A 583 19.07 -1.47 -23.32
N GLY A 584 20.00 -1.70 -24.25
CA GLY A 584 20.75 -2.93 -24.48
C GLY A 584 19.86 -4.04 -25.06
N HIS A 585 20.21 -5.30 -24.82
CA HIS A 585 19.55 -6.44 -25.48
C HIS A 585 18.05 -6.56 -25.17
N ASN A 586 17.18 -6.34 -26.16
CA ASN A 586 15.73 -6.47 -26.07
C ASN A 586 15.16 -7.14 -27.34
N ASN A 587 14.14 -7.99 -27.14
CA ASN A 587 13.31 -8.49 -28.24
C ASN A 587 11.95 -7.79 -28.16
N PHE A 588 11.58 -7.02 -29.18
CA PHE A 588 10.31 -6.28 -29.19
C PHE A 588 9.74 -6.09 -30.61
N ASP A 589 8.43 -5.92 -30.66
CA ASP A 589 7.67 -5.46 -31.82
C ASP A 589 6.84 -4.23 -31.39
N LEU A 590 7.22 -3.06 -31.90
CA LEU A 590 6.56 -1.79 -31.67
C LEU A 590 5.68 -1.48 -32.87
N LYS A 591 4.37 -1.72 -32.72
CA LYS A 591 3.44 -1.78 -33.84
C LYS A 591 2.20 -0.90 -33.70
N ASP A 592 1.83 -0.16 -34.74
CA ASP A 592 0.56 0.57 -34.82
C ASP A 592 0.28 1.53 -33.64
N ASN A 593 1.32 2.15 -33.08
CA ASN A 593 1.19 3.07 -31.95
C ASN A 593 1.12 4.53 -32.43
N ASN A 594 0.48 5.39 -31.63
CA ASN A 594 0.63 6.84 -31.73
C ASN A 594 1.72 7.28 -30.75
N ILE A 595 2.76 7.94 -31.26
CA ILE A 595 3.94 8.36 -30.51
C ILE A 595 4.04 9.88 -30.63
N GLU A 596 3.81 10.59 -29.52
CA GLU A 596 3.57 12.05 -29.49
C GLU A 596 4.41 12.81 -28.43
N GLY A 597 5.35 12.13 -27.76
CA GLY A 597 6.27 12.72 -26.81
C GLY A 597 7.31 13.64 -27.46
N MET A 598 8.18 14.26 -26.66
CA MET A 598 9.24 15.13 -27.22
C MET A 598 10.21 14.32 -28.09
N LEU A 599 10.58 13.13 -27.64
CA LEU A 599 11.37 12.15 -28.35
C LEU A 599 10.50 10.89 -28.53
N GLY A 600 10.50 10.30 -29.73
CA GLY A 600 9.66 9.14 -30.00
C GLY A 600 10.21 7.84 -29.42
N ALA A 601 10.82 7.00 -30.26
CA ALA A 601 11.28 5.66 -29.87
C ALA A 601 12.81 5.52 -30.01
N ALA A 602 13.48 5.03 -28.97
CA ALA A 602 14.93 4.88 -28.96
C ALA A 602 15.39 3.46 -28.63
N SER A 603 16.39 2.99 -29.39
CA SER A 603 17.09 1.72 -29.18
C SER A 603 18.59 1.94 -28.98
N PHE A 604 19.13 1.46 -27.87
CA PHE A 604 20.56 1.60 -27.53
C PHE A 604 21.21 0.23 -27.46
N ALA A 605 22.19 -0.03 -28.33
CA ALA A 605 22.99 -1.24 -28.31
C ALA A 605 22.13 -2.53 -28.20
N ASN A 606 21.04 -2.67 -28.96
CA ASN A 606 20.17 -3.85 -28.91
C ASN A 606 20.91 -5.15 -29.29
N GLY A 607 22.06 -5.00 -29.93
CA GLY A 607 22.90 -6.08 -30.41
C GLY A 607 22.12 -6.90 -31.42
N PRO A 608 22.02 -8.22 -31.20
CA PRO A 608 21.32 -9.08 -32.12
C PRO A 608 19.83 -9.26 -31.72
N GLY A 609 19.29 -8.59 -30.70
CA GLY A 609 17.86 -8.72 -30.38
C GLY A 609 16.93 -8.33 -31.53
N ILE A 610 15.86 -9.09 -31.76
CA ILE A 610 14.87 -8.80 -32.82
C ILE A 610 14.08 -7.56 -32.42
N ALA A 611 14.17 -6.51 -33.24
CA ALA A 611 13.53 -5.24 -32.95
C ALA A 611 12.83 -4.69 -34.19
N ASP A 612 11.51 -4.78 -34.21
CA ASP A 612 10.71 -4.25 -35.31
C ASP A 612 9.95 -2.99 -34.84
N VAL A 613 10.05 -1.93 -35.63
CA VAL A 613 9.33 -0.67 -35.43
C VAL A 613 8.48 -0.43 -36.68
N ASN A 614 7.21 -0.77 -36.62
CA ASN A 614 6.35 -0.75 -37.81
C ASN A 614 4.95 -0.18 -37.59
N GLY A 615 4.36 0.38 -38.65
CA GLY A 615 2.99 0.90 -38.58
C GLY A 615 2.78 2.08 -37.62
N ASN A 616 3.82 2.65 -37.01
CA ASN A 616 3.64 3.68 -35.99
C ASN A 616 3.44 5.07 -36.60
N LEU A 617 2.64 5.89 -35.92
CA LEU A 617 2.49 7.32 -36.20
C LEU A 617 3.37 8.12 -35.22
N PHE A 618 4.47 8.67 -35.73
CA PHE A 618 5.34 9.60 -35.02
C PHE A 618 4.89 11.03 -35.31
N ASN A 619 4.33 11.72 -34.32
CA ASN A 619 3.66 13.00 -34.53
C ASN A 619 4.15 14.07 -33.56
N ASN A 620 4.68 15.18 -34.11
CA ASN A 620 5.26 16.32 -33.38
C ASN A 620 6.46 15.98 -32.49
N ASN A 621 7.08 14.81 -32.69
CA ASN A 621 8.35 14.50 -32.03
C ASN A 621 9.45 15.42 -32.59
N PHE A 622 10.41 15.80 -31.76
CA PHE A 622 11.61 16.48 -32.24
C PHE A 622 12.42 15.55 -33.15
N VAL A 623 12.61 14.31 -32.69
CA VAL A 623 13.07 13.19 -33.52
C VAL A 623 12.14 11.99 -33.32
N GLY A 624 11.77 11.34 -34.42
CA GLY A 624 10.85 10.20 -34.41
C GLY A 624 11.48 8.95 -33.82
N ALA A 625 12.49 8.39 -34.50
CA ALA A 625 13.15 7.14 -34.09
C ALA A 625 14.66 7.29 -33.94
N PHE A 626 15.24 6.56 -32.97
CA PHE A 626 16.67 6.54 -32.70
C PHE A 626 17.25 5.13 -32.65
N ALA A 627 18.44 4.96 -33.24
CA ALA A 627 19.27 3.77 -33.08
C ALA A 627 20.73 4.15 -32.79
N PHE A 628 21.23 3.74 -31.62
CA PHE A 628 22.61 4.03 -31.19
C PHE A 628 23.43 2.77 -30.97
N TYR A 629 24.70 2.81 -31.35
CA TYR A 629 25.66 1.71 -31.27
C TYR A 629 25.22 0.51 -32.13
N GLN A 630 25.38 -0.72 -31.65
CA GLN A 630 25.07 -1.92 -32.42
C GLN A 630 23.59 -2.33 -32.25
N ASN A 631 22.77 -2.22 -33.30
CA ASN A 631 21.38 -2.71 -33.35
C ASN A 631 21.16 -3.56 -34.62
N SER A 632 21.91 -4.66 -34.77
CA SER A 632 22.06 -5.41 -36.02
C SER A 632 20.75 -6.00 -36.58
N ASP A 633 19.72 -6.19 -35.77
CA ASP A 633 18.40 -6.71 -36.18
C ASP A 633 17.27 -5.68 -35.93
N TYR A 634 17.61 -4.38 -35.92
CA TYR A 634 16.63 -3.30 -35.81
C TYR A 634 16.08 -2.91 -37.19
N ASN A 635 14.78 -3.17 -37.40
CA ASN A 635 14.05 -2.79 -38.60
C ASN A 635 13.06 -1.65 -38.32
N PHE A 636 12.88 -0.75 -39.29
CA PHE A 636 11.85 0.28 -39.25
C PHE A 636 11.16 0.42 -40.62
N PHE A 637 9.88 0.08 -40.70
CA PHE A 637 9.14 0.03 -41.97
C PHE A 637 7.67 0.39 -41.75
N GLN A 638 6.99 0.87 -42.80
CA GLN A 638 5.55 1.24 -42.75
C GLN A 638 5.19 2.27 -41.68
N ASN A 639 6.13 3.08 -41.20
CA ASN A 639 5.85 4.14 -40.24
C ASN A 639 5.43 5.44 -40.95
N CYS A 640 4.68 6.28 -40.26
CA CYS A 640 4.32 7.62 -40.71
C CYS A 640 4.97 8.65 -39.79
N PHE A 641 5.78 9.52 -40.37
CA PHE A 641 6.47 10.58 -39.66
C PHE A 641 5.86 11.94 -39.96
N ASN A 642 5.66 12.71 -38.90
CA ASN A 642 5.37 14.13 -38.89
C ASN A 642 6.21 14.75 -37.77
N THR A 643 7.53 14.81 -37.98
CA THR A 643 8.51 15.26 -36.98
C THR A 643 8.93 16.71 -37.20
N ILE A 644 9.64 17.28 -36.22
CA ILE A 644 10.06 18.69 -36.25
C ILE A 644 11.47 18.85 -36.84
N ASN A 645 12.38 17.92 -36.59
CA ASN A 645 13.79 18.04 -36.99
C ASN A 645 14.26 16.84 -37.83
N GLU A 646 14.10 15.63 -37.34
CA GLU A 646 14.56 14.41 -38.03
C GLU A 646 13.55 13.28 -37.85
N ASP A 647 13.29 12.52 -38.90
CA ASP A 647 12.41 11.35 -38.80
C ASP A 647 13.11 10.19 -38.10
N VAL A 648 14.32 9.86 -38.58
CA VAL A 648 15.17 8.80 -38.02
C VAL A 648 16.60 9.30 -37.81
N TYR A 649 17.15 9.07 -36.62
CA TYR A 649 18.54 9.32 -36.30
C TYR A 649 19.29 8.01 -35.98
N ILE A 650 20.37 7.73 -36.71
CA ILE A 650 21.17 6.50 -36.55
C ILE A 650 22.63 6.85 -36.30
N ASP A 651 23.22 6.29 -35.25
CA ASP A 651 24.65 6.37 -34.98
C ASP A 651 25.17 4.97 -34.62
N GLY A 652 25.59 4.22 -35.65
CA GLY A 652 25.97 2.81 -35.55
C GLY A 652 25.25 1.91 -36.55
N THR A 653 24.98 0.66 -36.18
CA THR A 653 24.37 -0.34 -37.08
C THR A 653 22.88 -0.50 -36.82
N VAL A 654 22.11 -0.62 -37.89
CA VAL A 654 20.73 -1.16 -37.93
C VAL A 654 20.71 -2.46 -38.74
N SER A 655 19.53 -3.01 -39.00
CA SER A 655 19.38 -4.12 -39.96
C SER A 655 20.06 -3.81 -41.30
N PRO A 656 20.81 -4.75 -41.90
CA PRO A 656 21.52 -4.52 -43.15
C PRO A 656 20.60 -4.12 -44.32
N ILE A 657 19.32 -4.47 -44.22
CA ILE A 657 18.29 -4.24 -45.22
C ILE A 657 17.01 -3.81 -44.51
N ILE A 658 16.51 -2.62 -44.84
CA ILE A 658 15.23 -2.10 -44.37
C ILE A 658 14.21 -2.25 -45.51
N ALA A 659 13.23 -3.14 -45.31
CA ALA A 659 12.20 -3.52 -46.27
C ALA A 659 10.98 -4.13 -45.56
N THR A 660 9.84 -4.21 -46.24
CA THR A 660 8.64 -4.91 -45.76
C THR A 660 8.47 -6.21 -46.53
N GLY A 661 8.35 -7.37 -45.88
CA GLY A 661 8.09 -8.64 -46.57
C GLY A 661 9.10 -9.01 -47.68
N MET A 662 9.01 -10.22 -48.25
CA MET A 662 10.14 -10.76 -49.04
C MET A 662 10.46 -9.94 -50.29
N HIS A 663 9.49 -9.13 -50.74
CA HIS A 663 9.53 -8.43 -52.02
C HIS A 663 9.01 -6.99 -51.98
N ASP A 664 8.76 -6.38 -50.81
CA ASP A 664 8.13 -5.05 -50.76
C ASP A 664 9.09 -3.94 -50.26
N PRO A 665 8.91 -2.71 -50.76
CA PRO A 665 9.56 -1.53 -50.20
C PRO A 665 9.32 -1.38 -48.70
N ALA A 666 10.25 -0.72 -47.99
CA ALA A 666 10.09 -0.40 -46.57
C ALA A 666 8.87 0.47 -46.29
N ASN A 667 8.45 1.28 -47.27
CA ASN A 667 7.20 2.03 -47.26
C ASN A 667 7.00 2.93 -46.02
N ASN A 668 8.07 3.48 -45.43
CA ASN A 668 7.92 4.56 -44.44
C ASN A 668 7.52 5.85 -45.14
N CYS A 669 6.55 6.59 -44.60
CA CYS A 669 6.16 7.90 -45.08
C CYS A 669 6.87 8.98 -44.25
N PHE A 670 7.95 9.54 -44.79
CA PHE A 670 8.77 10.60 -44.19
C PHE A 670 8.10 11.99 -44.27
N THR A 671 8.49 12.87 -43.35
CA THR A 671 7.86 14.20 -43.13
C THR A 671 7.96 15.12 -44.34
N HIS A 672 8.97 14.96 -45.21
CA HIS A 672 9.17 15.82 -46.38
C HIS A 672 8.05 15.74 -47.43
N ASP A 673 7.31 14.62 -47.48
CA ASP A 673 6.22 14.35 -48.44
C ASP A 673 6.54 14.70 -49.91
N GLY A 674 7.77 14.39 -50.34
CA GLY A 674 8.30 14.63 -51.69
C GLY A 674 8.99 16.00 -51.87
N ASN A 675 9.02 16.86 -50.84
CA ASN A 675 9.62 18.19 -50.92
C ASN A 675 11.14 18.18 -50.67
N LEU A 676 11.92 18.26 -51.75
CA LEU A 676 13.40 18.38 -51.71
C LEU A 676 13.92 19.61 -50.92
N GLY A 677 13.08 20.61 -50.65
CA GLY A 677 13.41 21.77 -49.84
C GLY A 677 13.02 21.66 -48.37
N SER A 678 12.55 20.49 -47.92
CA SER A 678 12.22 20.23 -46.52
C SER A 678 13.44 20.49 -45.62
N SER A 679 13.20 21.12 -44.46
CA SER A 679 14.20 21.25 -43.41
C SER A 679 14.28 20.01 -42.50
N VAL A 680 13.30 19.11 -42.61
CA VAL A 680 13.25 17.86 -41.85
C VAL A 680 13.92 16.76 -42.68
N LEU A 681 14.87 16.07 -42.06
CA LEU A 681 15.69 15.04 -42.70
C LEU A 681 15.16 13.63 -42.41
N ASP A 682 15.26 12.74 -43.40
CA ASP A 682 14.63 11.40 -43.35
C ASP A 682 15.42 10.44 -42.45
N ILE A 683 16.70 10.24 -42.77
CA ILE A 683 17.61 9.34 -42.06
C ILE A 683 18.95 10.04 -41.89
N THR A 684 19.37 10.28 -40.65
CA THR A 684 20.55 11.10 -40.33
C THR A 684 21.51 10.42 -39.36
N GLY A 685 22.49 11.18 -38.85
CA GLY A 685 23.51 10.73 -37.93
C GLY A 685 24.75 10.16 -38.62
N ASN A 686 25.36 9.16 -38.01
CA ASN A 686 26.51 8.42 -38.53
C ASN A 686 26.17 6.92 -38.72
N PRO A 687 25.22 6.57 -39.61
CA PRO A 687 24.88 5.18 -39.85
C PRO A 687 26.03 4.43 -40.53
N ASN A 688 26.27 3.20 -40.10
CA ASN A 688 27.01 2.23 -40.91
C ASN A 688 26.23 1.94 -42.20
N PRO A 689 26.90 1.62 -43.33
CA PRO A 689 26.20 1.40 -44.58
C PRO A 689 25.15 0.29 -44.50
N PHE A 690 23.94 0.57 -44.99
CA PHE A 690 22.84 -0.40 -45.10
C PHE A 690 21.98 -0.08 -46.33
N ASN A 691 21.15 -1.04 -46.74
CA ASN A 691 20.25 -0.87 -47.89
C ASN A 691 18.84 -0.46 -47.41
N TYR A 692 18.28 0.57 -48.04
CA TYR A 692 16.89 0.99 -47.85
C TYR A 692 16.11 0.71 -49.14
N VAL A 693 15.03 -0.08 -49.05
CA VAL A 693 14.25 -0.49 -50.23
C VAL A 693 13.09 0.47 -50.47
N GLU A 694 13.09 1.11 -51.64
CA GLU A 694 12.11 2.09 -52.10
C GLU A 694 11.22 1.53 -53.21
N PRO A 695 9.99 2.06 -53.38
CA PRO A 695 9.20 1.77 -54.55
C PRO A 695 9.91 2.28 -55.82
N ASN A 696 9.97 1.45 -56.85
CA ASN A 696 10.40 1.85 -58.19
C ASN A 696 9.21 2.43 -58.95
N ASP A 697 8.67 3.53 -58.44
CA ASP A 697 7.68 4.34 -59.13
C ASP A 697 8.34 5.63 -59.64
N ASN A 698 7.77 6.28 -60.65
CA ASN A 698 8.30 7.56 -61.14
C ASN A 698 7.78 8.74 -60.30
N ILE A 699 7.32 8.48 -59.08
CA ILE A 699 6.71 9.45 -58.17
C ILE A 699 7.75 9.73 -57.08
N VAL A 700 7.92 11.00 -56.71
CA VAL A 700 8.71 11.36 -55.53
C VAL A 700 7.72 11.82 -54.47
N ASP A 701 7.55 11.03 -53.41
CA ASP A 701 6.67 11.32 -52.30
C ASP A 701 7.30 10.95 -50.95
N CYS A 702 6.50 10.93 -49.88
CA CYS A 702 7.00 10.58 -48.55
C CYS A 702 7.67 9.21 -48.45
N ARG A 703 7.42 8.28 -49.37
CA ARG A 703 7.97 6.90 -49.35
C ARG A 703 9.44 6.83 -49.75
N ASP A 704 9.95 7.90 -50.35
CA ASP A 704 11.32 8.01 -50.83
C ASP A 704 12.22 8.67 -49.78
N ALA A 705 13.33 8.03 -49.42
CA ALA A 705 14.31 8.55 -48.46
C ALA A 705 15.27 9.54 -49.13
N ILE A 706 14.72 10.58 -49.80
CA ILE A 706 15.48 11.52 -50.65
C ILE A 706 16.43 12.42 -49.85
N LEU A 707 16.19 12.62 -48.55
CA LEU A 707 17.01 13.42 -47.64
C LEU A 707 17.82 12.53 -46.67
N ALA A 708 18.06 11.26 -47.03
CA ALA A 708 18.87 10.35 -46.23
C ALA A 708 20.38 10.61 -46.30
N HIS A 709 21.08 10.23 -45.24
CA HIS A 709 22.54 10.26 -45.14
C HIS A 709 23.21 9.46 -46.27
N PRO A 710 24.37 9.87 -46.82
CA PRO A 710 25.03 9.19 -47.94
C PRO A 710 25.42 7.71 -47.71
N ALA A 711 25.44 7.25 -46.46
CA ALA A 711 25.66 5.84 -46.12
C ALA A 711 24.41 4.96 -46.32
N VAL A 712 23.23 5.55 -46.52
CA VAL A 712 22.00 4.84 -46.84
C VAL A 712 21.97 4.53 -48.34
N ASN A 713 22.14 3.27 -48.69
CA ASN A 713 22.08 2.83 -50.09
C ASN A 713 20.63 2.58 -50.50
N ARG A 714 20.07 3.51 -51.27
CA ARG A 714 18.71 3.43 -51.80
C ARG A 714 18.64 2.40 -52.92
N THR A 715 17.78 1.41 -52.77
CA THR A 715 17.55 0.33 -53.74
C THR A 715 16.09 0.32 -54.16
N PHE A 716 15.81 0.08 -55.44
CA PHE A 716 14.47 0.25 -55.99
C PHE A 716 13.83 -1.10 -56.33
N ASN A 717 12.57 -1.29 -55.98
CA ASN A 717 11.80 -2.49 -56.27
C ASN A 717 10.49 -2.17 -57.02
N GLY A 718 10.20 -2.90 -58.10
CA GLY A 718 9.03 -2.69 -58.96
C GLY A 718 7.67 -3.00 -58.35
N HIS A 719 7.61 -3.50 -57.11
CA HIS A 719 6.34 -3.76 -56.45
C HIS A 719 5.74 -2.46 -55.87
N PHE A 720 4.51 -2.14 -56.29
CA PHE A 720 3.81 -0.92 -55.87
C PHE A 720 2.99 -1.19 -54.62
N VAL A 721 3.20 -0.38 -53.58
CA VAL A 721 2.50 -0.48 -52.30
C VAL A 721 1.86 0.87 -51.98
N ASP A 722 0.60 0.86 -51.54
CA ASP A 722 -0.09 2.07 -51.10
C ASP A 722 0.63 2.70 -49.89
N LYS A 723 0.44 4.02 -49.68
CA LYS A 723 0.96 4.70 -48.48
C LYS A 723 0.51 3.94 -47.22
N PRO A 724 1.39 3.77 -46.21
CA PRO A 724 1.05 3.00 -45.02
C PRO A 724 -0.11 3.64 -44.25
N THR A 725 -1.00 2.81 -43.70
CA THR A 725 -1.94 3.22 -42.66
C THR A 725 -1.25 3.09 -41.32
N CYS A 726 -0.98 4.21 -40.65
CA CYS A 726 -0.20 4.22 -39.42
C CYS A 726 -0.98 4.65 -38.19
N GLY A 727 -0.47 4.25 -37.03
CA GLY A 727 -0.99 4.58 -35.72
C GLY A 727 -2.29 3.83 -35.39
N VAL A 728 -2.91 4.23 -34.30
CA VAL A 728 -4.16 3.62 -33.82
C VAL A 728 -5.31 4.00 -34.76
N PRO A 729 -5.95 3.04 -35.45
CA PRO A 729 -7.01 3.35 -36.41
C PRO A 729 -8.23 4.02 -35.74
N PRO A 730 -8.93 4.95 -36.41
CA PRO A 730 -10.17 5.53 -35.87
C PRO A 730 -11.31 4.50 -35.92
N GLY A 731 -11.75 4.04 -34.75
CA GLY A 731 -13.01 3.28 -34.61
C GLY A 731 -12.98 1.80 -35.04
N ILE A 732 -11.82 1.24 -35.36
CA ILE A 732 -11.67 -0.21 -35.61
C ILE A 732 -11.20 -0.87 -34.32
N ILE A 733 -11.90 -1.94 -33.92
CA ILE A 733 -11.39 -2.88 -32.92
C ILE A 733 -10.33 -3.72 -33.65
N PRO A 734 -9.06 -3.71 -33.23
CA PRO A 734 -8.06 -4.60 -33.81
C PRO A 734 -8.59 -6.03 -33.78
N ASN A 735 -8.50 -6.77 -34.89
CA ASN A 735 -8.79 -8.19 -34.85
C ASN A 735 -7.81 -8.83 -33.86
N ASP A 736 -8.31 -9.51 -32.83
CA ASP A 736 -7.50 -10.31 -31.90
C ASP A 736 -6.99 -11.62 -32.57
N ASP A 737 -7.19 -11.78 -33.89
CA ASP A 737 -6.64 -12.90 -34.63
C ASP A 737 -5.11 -12.72 -34.70
N PRO A 738 -4.32 -13.69 -34.23
CA PRO A 738 -2.87 -13.61 -34.33
C PRO A 738 -2.50 -13.48 -35.79
N GLU A 739 -1.73 -12.44 -36.12
CA GLU A 739 -1.17 -12.34 -37.46
C GLU A 739 -0.38 -13.61 -37.77
N PRO A 740 -0.51 -14.15 -38.99
CA PRO A 740 0.24 -15.33 -39.36
C PRO A 740 1.73 -15.04 -39.26
N LEU A 741 2.40 -15.77 -38.36
CA LEU A 741 3.83 -15.68 -38.19
C LEU A 741 4.51 -15.90 -39.54
N CYS A 742 5.23 -14.89 -40.00
CA CYS A 742 6.01 -14.92 -41.24
C CYS A 742 5.21 -15.15 -42.53
N GLY A 743 3.97 -14.67 -42.59
CA GLY A 743 3.16 -14.76 -43.81
C GLY A 743 2.85 -16.20 -44.24
N THR A 744 2.94 -17.16 -43.32
CA THR A 744 2.41 -18.51 -43.55
C THR A 744 0.89 -18.43 -43.68
N ASP A 745 0.27 -19.20 -44.58
CA ASP A 745 -1.18 -19.25 -44.67
C ASP A 745 -1.73 -19.76 -43.33
N GLY A 746 -2.41 -18.87 -42.59
CA GLY A 746 -2.76 -19.01 -41.17
C GLY A 746 -3.75 -20.13 -40.79
N SER A 747 -3.68 -21.32 -41.40
CA SER A 747 -4.50 -22.46 -41.02
C SER A 747 -3.75 -23.79 -41.11
N ALA A 748 -3.45 -24.35 -39.93
CA ALA A 748 -3.17 -25.77 -39.62
C ALA A 748 -1.73 -26.26 -39.36
N LEU A 749 -0.67 -25.43 -39.39
CA LEU A 749 0.69 -25.87 -39.06
C LEU A 749 1.08 -25.57 -37.59
N SER A 750 1.73 -26.52 -36.92
CA SER A 750 2.33 -26.33 -35.59
C SER A 750 3.66 -25.55 -35.68
N LEU A 751 4.09 -24.90 -34.60
CA LEU A 751 5.36 -24.15 -34.56
C LEU A 751 6.59 -24.96 -35.05
N PRO A 752 6.76 -26.26 -34.72
CA PRO A 752 7.81 -27.09 -35.32
C PRO A 752 7.72 -27.21 -36.85
N GLN A 753 6.51 -27.30 -37.40
CA GLN A 753 6.29 -27.37 -38.84
C GLN A 753 6.61 -26.04 -39.51
N ILE A 754 6.27 -24.91 -38.88
CA ILE A 754 6.64 -23.57 -39.33
C ILE A 754 8.16 -23.40 -39.36
N ILE A 755 8.86 -23.76 -38.28
CA ILE A 755 10.33 -23.69 -38.19
C ILE A 755 10.99 -24.50 -39.32
N ASN A 756 10.51 -25.73 -39.57
CA ASN A 756 11.02 -26.58 -40.65
C ASN A 756 10.73 -26.01 -42.03
N SER A 757 9.53 -25.44 -42.24
CA SER A 757 9.14 -24.79 -43.49
C SER A 757 10.01 -23.58 -43.81
N ILE A 758 10.25 -22.71 -42.83
CA ILE A 758 11.13 -21.55 -42.96
C ILE A 758 12.57 -22.00 -43.24
N SER A 759 13.09 -22.98 -42.51
CA SER A 759 14.45 -23.52 -42.72
C SER A 759 14.65 -24.09 -44.13
N ASN A 760 13.65 -24.79 -44.66
CA ASN A 760 13.64 -25.25 -46.04
C ASN A 760 13.61 -24.08 -47.02
N SER A 761 12.80 -23.05 -46.76
CA SER A 761 12.69 -21.85 -47.58
C SER A 761 14.00 -21.04 -47.63
N ILE A 762 14.73 -20.96 -46.51
CA ILE A 762 16.08 -20.38 -46.44
C ILE A 762 17.01 -21.15 -47.38
N THR A 763 17.01 -22.48 -47.29
CA THR A 763 17.87 -23.34 -48.12
C THR A 763 17.55 -23.16 -49.62
N GLN A 764 16.27 -23.15 -49.98
CA GLN A 764 15.85 -22.95 -51.38
C GLN A 764 16.21 -21.55 -51.90
N THR A 765 16.00 -20.51 -51.09
CA THR A 765 16.33 -19.13 -51.45
C THR A 765 17.83 -18.94 -51.64
N TYR A 766 18.64 -19.54 -50.75
CA TYR A 766 20.09 -19.51 -50.86
C TYR A 766 20.60 -20.15 -52.16
N LEU A 767 20.00 -21.27 -52.57
CA LEU A 767 20.36 -22.02 -53.78
C LEU A 767 19.75 -21.42 -55.06
N ASN A 768 18.80 -20.50 -54.97
CA ASN A 768 18.13 -19.92 -56.12
C ASN A 768 19.01 -18.86 -56.82
N ILE A 769 19.82 -19.32 -57.76
CA ILE A 769 20.71 -18.47 -58.56
C ILE A 769 19.97 -17.48 -59.49
N SER A 770 18.66 -17.67 -59.69
CA SER A 770 17.84 -16.83 -60.58
C SER A 770 17.40 -15.52 -59.93
N LEU A 771 17.36 -15.46 -58.59
CA LEU A 771 17.13 -14.20 -57.86
C LEU A 771 18.35 -13.32 -58.01
N ASN A 772 18.13 -12.01 -58.20
CA ASN A 772 19.24 -11.08 -58.20
C ASN A 772 19.89 -11.05 -56.79
N PRO A 773 21.18 -10.67 -56.66
CA PRO A 773 21.89 -10.76 -55.38
C PRO A 773 21.24 -9.97 -54.24
N ILE A 774 20.60 -8.83 -54.54
CA ILE A 774 19.95 -7.96 -53.55
C ILE A 774 18.62 -8.58 -53.12
N GLU A 775 17.78 -9.01 -54.06
CA GLU A 775 16.53 -9.74 -53.78
C GLU A 775 16.80 -10.99 -52.94
N ARG A 776 17.85 -11.74 -53.27
CA ARG A 776 18.24 -12.92 -52.49
C ARG A 776 18.68 -12.55 -51.08
N ALA A 777 19.49 -11.51 -50.92
CA ALA A 777 19.92 -11.05 -49.61
C ALA A 777 18.74 -10.55 -48.76
N ASN A 778 17.80 -9.80 -49.36
CA ASN A 778 16.58 -9.32 -48.72
C ASN A 778 15.71 -10.48 -48.23
N ALA A 779 15.42 -11.44 -49.10
CA ALA A 779 14.62 -12.61 -48.77
C ALA A 779 15.27 -13.46 -47.67
N LEU A 780 16.60 -13.66 -47.72
CA LEU A 780 17.32 -14.38 -46.67
C LEU A 780 17.31 -13.64 -45.33
N ASN A 781 17.49 -12.32 -45.32
CA ASN A 781 17.46 -11.52 -44.10
C ASN A 781 16.14 -11.69 -43.34
N GLN A 782 15.04 -11.61 -44.08
CA GLN A 782 13.70 -11.75 -43.49
C GLN A 782 13.37 -13.17 -43.08
N LEU A 783 13.68 -14.17 -43.91
CA LEU A 783 13.47 -15.57 -43.54
C LEU A 783 14.26 -15.94 -42.28
N ASN A 784 15.47 -15.37 -42.09
CA ASN A 784 16.25 -15.56 -40.87
C ASN A 784 15.61 -14.87 -39.65
N GLY A 785 15.13 -13.62 -39.79
CA GLY A 785 14.37 -12.95 -38.73
C GLY A 785 13.14 -13.76 -38.32
N CYS A 786 12.42 -14.25 -39.32
CA CYS A 786 11.28 -15.13 -39.17
C CYS A 786 11.57 -16.45 -38.46
N LEU A 787 12.67 -17.12 -38.83
CA LEU A 787 13.11 -18.34 -38.17
C LEU A 787 13.40 -18.07 -36.69
N LYS A 788 14.03 -16.93 -36.39
CA LYS A 788 14.39 -16.53 -35.03
C LYS A 788 13.15 -16.21 -34.19
N GLU A 789 12.18 -15.49 -34.75
CA GLU A 789 10.87 -15.24 -34.13
C GLU A 789 10.13 -16.56 -33.84
N ALA A 790 10.04 -17.45 -34.84
CA ALA A 790 9.38 -18.76 -34.70
C ALA A 790 10.03 -19.62 -33.61
N LYS A 791 11.37 -19.67 -33.58
CA LYS A 791 12.13 -20.38 -32.54
C LYS A 791 11.87 -19.79 -31.16
N GLY A 792 11.88 -18.47 -31.01
CA GLY A 792 11.61 -17.78 -29.74
C GLY A 792 10.21 -18.07 -29.20
N ASN A 793 9.19 -18.00 -30.07
CA ASN A 793 7.81 -18.36 -29.73
C ASN A 793 7.67 -19.82 -29.29
N TYR A 794 8.30 -20.75 -30.02
CA TYR A 794 8.25 -22.17 -29.66
C TYR A 794 9.00 -22.48 -28.38
N PHE A 795 10.15 -21.85 -28.18
CA PHE A 795 10.92 -21.95 -26.95
C PHE A 795 10.11 -21.51 -25.75
N GLU A 796 9.50 -20.31 -25.81
CA GLU A 796 8.64 -19.81 -24.76
C GLU A 796 7.46 -20.74 -24.44
N LEU A 797 6.80 -21.31 -25.47
CA LEU A 797 5.72 -22.27 -25.28
C LEU A 797 6.18 -23.49 -24.48
N LEU A 798 7.32 -24.08 -24.85
CA LEU A 798 7.88 -25.22 -24.14
C LEU A 798 8.30 -24.88 -22.70
N ILE A 799 8.80 -23.67 -22.45
CA ILE A 799 9.08 -23.18 -21.08
C ILE A 799 7.79 -23.09 -20.26
N LYS A 800 6.71 -22.55 -20.83
CA LYS A 800 5.39 -22.46 -20.17
C LYS A 800 4.79 -23.84 -19.86
N GLU A 801 5.03 -24.82 -20.72
CA GLU A 801 4.61 -26.23 -20.53
C GLU A 801 5.53 -27.02 -19.57
N GLY A 802 6.65 -26.45 -19.13
CA GLY A 802 7.65 -27.12 -18.29
C GLY A 802 8.54 -28.12 -19.04
N ASN A 803 8.54 -28.12 -20.38
CA ASN A 803 9.40 -28.96 -21.21
C ASN A 803 10.77 -28.30 -21.49
N PHE A 804 11.57 -28.15 -20.44
CA PHE A 804 12.87 -27.47 -20.52
C PHE A 804 13.88 -28.16 -21.44
N THR A 805 13.89 -29.49 -21.48
CA THR A 805 14.77 -30.27 -22.38
C THR A 805 14.40 -30.07 -23.84
N GLY A 806 13.11 -30.08 -24.17
CA GLY A 806 12.62 -29.75 -25.51
C GLY A 806 12.96 -28.32 -25.90
N ALA A 807 12.80 -27.36 -24.98
CA ALA A 807 13.18 -25.96 -25.21
C ALA A 807 14.66 -25.83 -25.57
N ARG A 808 15.55 -26.42 -24.77
CA ARG A 808 17.01 -26.41 -25.04
C ARG A 808 17.38 -27.08 -26.37
N ALA A 809 16.64 -28.12 -26.79
CA ALA A 809 16.88 -28.80 -28.06
C ALA A 809 16.60 -27.93 -29.29
N ILE A 810 15.79 -26.86 -29.19
CA ILE A 810 15.58 -25.89 -30.29
C ILE A 810 16.90 -25.21 -30.70
N TYR A 811 17.81 -25.04 -29.74
CA TYR A 811 19.06 -24.29 -29.88
C TYR A 811 20.31 -25.16 -29.73
N SER A 812 20.20 -26.50 -29.68
CA SER A 812 21.34 -27.38 -29.35
C SER A 812 22.49 -27.33 -30.36
N GLU A 813 22.22 -26.97 -31.60
CA GLU A 813 23.21 -26.81 -32.68
C GLU A 813 23.50 -25.34 -33.01
N ASP A 814 22.87 -24.41 -32.29
CA ASP A 814 22.94 -22.98 -32.52
C ASP A 814 23.95 -22.35 -31.55
N VAL A 815 25.05 -21.81 -32.11
CA VAL A 815 26.13 -21.19 -31.34
C VAL A 815 26.02 -19.68 -31.24
N SER A 816 24.86 -19.10 -31.63
CA SER A 816 24.60 -17.66 -31.52
C SER A 816 24.53 -17.20 -30.06
N ASN A 817 24.76 -15.90 -29.85
CA ASN A 817 24.66 -15.29 -28.53
C ASN A 817 23.25 -15.46 -27.93
N GLU A 818 22.20 -15.38 -28.75
CA GLU A 818 20.82 -15.61 -28.34
C GLU A 818 20.56 -17.04 -27.90
N ALA A 819 21.06 -18.02 -28.66
CA ALA A 819 20.96 -19.43 -28.26
C ALA A 819 21.59 -19.64 -26.87
N ILE A 820 22.78 -19.06 -26.64
CA ILE A 820 23.47 -19.13 -25.35
C ILE A 820 22.63 -18.52 -24.22
N ILE A 821 22.10 -17.32 -24.45
CA ILE A 821 21.28 -16.58 -23.49
C ILE A 821 19.99 -17.34 -23.17
N ASN A 822 19.31 -17.89 -24.18
CA ASN A 822 18.05 -18.60 -24.03
C ASN A 822 18.25 -19.93 -23.30
N ILE A 823 19.25 -20.72 -23.69
CA ILE A 823 19.60 -21.98 -23.01
C ILE A 823 19.93 -21.72 -21.54
N PHE A 824 20.79 -20.73 -21.26
CA PHE A 824 21.11 -20.35 -19.88
C PHE A 824 19.86 -20.00 -19.07
N SER A 825 18.99 -19.14 -19.62
CA SER A 825 17.80 -18.66 -18.92
C SER A 825 16.76 -19.78 -18.71
N SER A 826 16.72 -20.80 -19.57
CA SER A 826 15.87 -21.99 -19.33
C SER A 826 16.20 -22.72 -18.03
N TYR A 827 17.49 -22.76 -17.64
CA TYR A 827 17.89 -23.37 -16.37
C TYR A 827 17.39 -22.57 -15.16
N ILE A 828 17.24 -21.25 -15.29
CA ILE A 828 16.66 -20.40 -14.23
C ILE A 828 15.18 -20.72 -14.07
N PHE A 829 14.42 -20.83 -15.17
CA PHE A 829 13.01 -21.24 -15.13
C PHE A 829 12.81 -22.66 -14.58
N GLU A 830 13.71 -23.59 -14.92
CA GLU A 830 13.75 -24.95 -14.39
C GLU A 830 14.15 -25.01 -12.90
N ASN A 831 14.63 -23.89 -12.32
CA ASN A 831 15.26 -23.82 -10.99
C ASN A 831 16.52 -24.71 -10.87
N ASN A 832 17.20 -24.97 -11.97
CA ASN A 832 18.40 -25.79 -12.04
C ASN A 832 19.65 -24.89 -12.07
N LEU A 833 19.92 -24.21 -10.96
CA LEU A 833 21.02 -23.25 -10.84
C LEU A 833 22.41 -23.91 -11.02
N ASN A 834 22.55 -25.18 -10.63
CA ASN A 834 23.78 -25.95 -10.86
C ASN A 834 23.99 -26.25 -12.35
N GLY A 835 22.93 -26.63 -13.06
CA GLY A 835 22.96 -26.80 -14.52
C GLY A 835 23.32 -25.51 -15.24
N ALA A 836 22.73 -24.38 -14.82
CA ALA A 836 23.07 -23.06 -15.33
C ALA A 836 24.58 -22.74 -15.16
N ARG A 837 25.13 -23.02 -13.97
CA ARG A 837 26.56 -22.80 -13.67
C ARG A 837 27.47 -23.70 -14.51
N LEU A 838 27.12 -24.98 -14.67
CA LEU A 838 27.87 -25.91 -15.52
C LEU A 838 27.84 -25.49 -16.98
N TYR A 839 26.69 -25.02 -17.47
CA TYR A 839 26.56 -24.49 -18.82
C TYR A 839 27.49 -23.28 -19.05
N LEU A 840 27.50 -22.29 -18.14
CA LEU A 840 28.41 -21.14 -18.23
C LEU A 840 29.91 -21.53 -18.24
N ASN A 841 30.28 -22.58 -17.50
CA ASN A 841 31.66 -23.09 -17.47
C ASN A 841 32.11 -23.71 -18.80
N GLN A 842 31.18 -24.20 -19.62
CA GLN A 842 31.46 -24.84 -20.90
C GLN A 842 31.61 -23.84 -22.06
N LEU A 843 31.23 -22.57 -21.85
CA LEU A 843 31.34 -21.52 -22.85
C LEU A 843 32.81 -21.03 -22.96
N TYR A 844 33.59 -21.61 -23.88
CA TYR A 844 34.93 -21.12 -24.21
C TYR A 844 35.37 -21.51 -25.63
N PRO A 845 36.06 -20.61 -26.37
CA PRO A 845 36.36 -19.21 -26.05
C PRO A 845 35.16 -18.28 -26.26
N LEU A 846 35.03 -17.22 -25.45
CA LEU A 846 34.02 -16.17 -25.62
C LEU A 846 34.70 -14.81 -25.88
N GLU A 847 34.08 -14.02 -26.76
CA GLU A 847 34.41 -12.61 -26.98
C GLU A 847 34.12 -11.76 -25.73
N GLU A 848 34.70 -10.55 -25.64
CA GLU A 848 34.60 -9.67 -24.47
C GLU A 848 33.15 -9.44 -24.00
N THR A 849 32.23 -9.17 -24.95
CA THR A 849 30.81 -8.93 -24.66
C THR A 849 30.14 -10.10 -23.94
N MET A 850 30.48 -11.34 -24.33
CA MET A 850 29.94 -12.55 -23.71
C MET A 850 30.71 -12.96 -22.44
N GLN A 851 31.96 -12.52 -22.27
CA GLN A 851 32.67 -12.62 -20.98
C GLN A 851 32.01 -11.77 -19.90
N ASP A 852 31.58 -10.56 -20.26
CA ASP A 852 30.83 -9.69 -19.36
C ASP A 852 29.48 -10.31 -18.99
N PHE A 853 28.74 -10.86 -19.97
CA PHE A 853 27.51 -11.62 -19.70
C PHE A 853 27.76 -12.75 -18.70
N ARG A 854 28.77 -13.58 -18.94
CA ARG A 854 29.11 -14.70 -18.05
C ARG A 854 29.43 -14.23 -16.63
N THR A 855 30.19 -13.14 -16.49
CA THR A 855 30.52 -12.54 -15.19
C THR A 855 29.27 -12.10 -14.44
N ILE A 856 28.37 -11.39 -15.12
CA ILE A 856 27.11 -10.92 -14.55
C ILE A 856 26.20 -12.09 -14.17
N GLN A 857 26.12 -13.12 -15.00
CA GLN A 857 25.29 -14.27 -14.70
C GLN A 857 25.80 -15.12 -13.54
N TYR A 858 27.11 -15.19 -13.29
CA TYR A 858 27.60 -15.82 -12.05
C TYR A 858 27.12 -15.08 -10.80
N ILE A 859 27.18 -13.74 -10.80
CA ILE A 859 26.69 -12.92 -9.69
C ILE A 859 25.17 -13.07 -9.55
N ASN A 860 24.44 -13.11 -10.68
CA ASN A 860 22.99 -13.35 -10.68
C ASN A 860 22.63 -14.73 -10.10
N LEU A 861 23.38 -15.79 -10.42
CA LEU A 861 23.17 -17.11 -9.83
C LEU A 861 23.45 -17.11 -8.32
N ASP A 862 24.48 -16.39 -7.86
CA ASP A 862 24.76 -16.23 -6.43
C ASP A 862 23.62 -15.49 -5.72
N ARG A 863 23.05 -14.46 -6.36
CA ARG A 863 21.86 -13.75 -5.89
C ARG A 863 20.66 -14.69 -5.78
N LEU A 864 20.36 -15.44 -6.83
CA LEU A 864 19.20 -16.35 -6.85
C LEU A 864 19.32 -17.47 -5.81
N LEU A 865 20.54 -17.92 -5.48
CA LEU A 865 20.76 -18.94 -4.45
C LEU A 865 20.39 -18.44 -3.04
N HIS A 866 20.65 -17.17 -2.74
CA HIS A 866 20.39 -16.56 -1.42
C HIS A 866 19.06 -15.80 -1.36
N GLY A 867 18.39 -15.62 -2.50
CA GLY A 867 17.09 -14.97 -2.64
C GLY A 867 17.10 -13.53 -2.08
N PRO A 868 16.12 -13.15 -1.25
CA PRO A 868 15.99 -11.79 -0.73
C PRO A 868 17.07 -11.43 0.30
N TYR A 869 17.81 -12.42 0.81
CA TYR A 869 18.88 -12.22 1.79
C TYR A 869 20.25 -12.00 1.14
N PHE A 870 20.31 -11.95 -0.20
CA PHE A 870 21.56 -11.66 -0.89
C PHE A 870 21.97 -10.19 -0.69
N GLU A 871 23.08 -9.98 0.01
CA GLU A 871 23.72 -8.66 0.12
C GLU A 871 24.99 -8.60 -0.72
N ALA A 872 24.96 -7.81 -1.79
CA ALA A 872 26.14 -7.60 -2.63
C ALA A 872 27.19 -6.73 -1.91
N SER A 873 28.44 -7.20 -1.89
CA SER A 873 29.57 -6.40 -1.38
C SER A 873 29.82 -5.16 -2.24
N PRO A 874 30.47 -4.11 -1.71
CA PRO A 874 30.85 -2.94 -2.50
C PRO A 874 31.67 -3.28 -3.76
N GLU A 875 32.53 -4.30 -3.68
CA GLU A 875 33.33 -4.78 -4.81
C GLU A 875 32.44 -5.40 -5.90
N VAL A 876 31.47 -6.24 -5.51
CA VAL A 876 30.48 -6.81 -6.44
C VAL A 876 29.69 -5.70 -7.12
N LYS A 877 29.19 -4.72 -6.35
CA LYS A 877 28.46 -3.57 -6.90
C LYS A 877 29.30 -2.77 -7.89
N SER A 878 30.59 -2.58 -7.60
CA SER A 878 31.53 -1.88 -8.49
C SER A 878 31.79 -2.63 -9.79
N ILE A 879 31.93 -3.96 -9.75
CA ILE A 879 32.06 -4.81 -10.95
C ILE A 879 30.81 -4.70 -11.82
N VAL A 880 29.63 -4.86 -11.21
CA VAL A 880 28.34 -4.76 -11.93
C VAL A 880 28.18 -3.37 -12.54
N LEU A 881 28.47 -2.30 -11.79
CA LEU A 881 28.42 -0.92 -12.26
C LEU A 881 29.38 -0.67 -13.44
N THR A 882 30.59 -1.22 -13.39
CA THR A 882 31.58 -1.06 -14.45
C THR A 882 31.08 -1.66 -15.77
N ILE A 883 30.51 -2.87 -15.72
CA ILE A 883 29.94 -3.52 -16.91
C ILE A 883 28.66 -2.80 -17.35
N ALA A 884 27.80 -2.37 -16.41
CA ALA A 884 26.56 -1.66 -16.72
C ALA A 884 26.77 -0.34 -17.47
N ASN A 885 27.94 0.30 -17.33
CA ASN A 885 28.30 1.53 -18.05
C ASN A 885 28.94 1.28 -19.42
N LYS A 886 29.15 0.02 -19.84
CA LYS A 886 29.67 -0.30 -21.18
C LYS A 886 28.56 -0.18 -22.25
N ASN A 887 28.97 0.13 -23.48
CA ASN A 887 28.07 0.33 -24.63
C ASN A 887 27.99 -0.92 -25.52
N HIS A 888 27.55 -2.06 -24.97
CA HIS A 888 27.26 -3.28 -25.72
C HIS A 888 26.01 -3.98 -25.18
N PHE A 889 25.39 -4.85 -25.98
CA PHE A 889 24.07 -5.40 -25.70
C PHE A 889 23.96 -6.18 -24.37
N THR A 890 24.99 -6.93 -24.00
CA THR A 890 25.01 -7.68 -22.73
C THR A 890 25.16 -6.80 -21.48
N ALA A 891 25.49 -5.51 -21.63
CA ALA A 891 25.51 -4.57 -20.49
C ALA A 891 24.09 -4.36 -19.90
N ALA A 892 23.03 -4.60 -20.67
CA ALA A 892 21.64 -4.57 -20.18
C ALA A 892 21.44 -5.47 -18.95
N TYR A 893 22.03 -6.68 -18.96
CA TYR A 893 21.91 -7.60 -17.83
C TYR A 893 22.62 -7.08 -16.58
N ALA A 894 23.73 -6.37 -16.76
CA ALA A 894 24.44 -5.71 -15.67
C ALA A 894 23.63 -4.55 -15.10
N LYS A 895 23.04 -3.70 -15.95
CA LYS A 895 22.13 -2.63 -15.54
C LYS A 895 20.94 -3.20 -14.78
N ALA A 896 20.37 -4.29 -15.29
CA ALA A 896 19.23 -4.94 -14.68
C ALA A 896 19.57 -5.53 -13.32
N LEU A 897 20.70 -6.24 -13.21
CA LEU A 897 21.19 -6.75 -11.95
C LEU A 897 21.54 -5.61 -10.97
N TYR A 898 22.13 -4.51 -11.44
CA TYR A 898 22.44 -3.35 -10.59
C TYR A 898 21.18 -2.77 -9.96
N TYR A 899 20.11 -2.60 -10.75
CA TYR A 899 18.81 -2.17 -10.24
C TYR A 899 18.28 -3.14 -9.18
N SER A 900 18.33 -4.45 -9.42
CA SER A 900 17.92 -5.44 -8.41
C SER A 900 18.72 -5.36 -7.12
N LEU A 901 19.99 -4.94 -7.18
CA LEU A 901 20.89 -4.87 -6.01
C LEU A 901 20.85 -3.53 -5.26
N THR A 902 20.34 -2.47 -5.88
CA THR A 902 20.47 -1.09 -5.36
C THR A 902 19.16 -0.27 -5.40
N GLY A 903 18.21 -0.64 -6.25
CA GLY A 903 17.05 0.16 -6.62
C GLY A 903 17.38 1.34 -7.55
N GLU A 904 18.62 1.50 -7.99
CA GLU A 904 19.06 2.59 -8.85
C GLU A 904 18.99 2.22 -10.34
N VAL A 905 18.44 3.11 -11.15
CA VAL A 905 18.32 2.95 -12.59
C VAL A 905 19.59 3.49 -13.26
N ILE A 906 20.31 2.61 -13.98
CA ILE A 906 21.41 3.01 -14.87
C ILE A 906 20.89 3.04 -16.31
N SER A 907 21.16 4.13 -17.02
CA SER A 907 20.61 4.39 -18.34
C SER A 907 21.70 4.84 -19.33
N SER A 908 21.71 4.28 -20.54
CA SER A 908 22.66 4.62 -21.62
C SER A 908 22.59 6.09 -22.02
N GLN A 909 23.68 6.86 -21.92
CA GLN A 909 23.66 8.28 -22.26
C GLN A 909 23.24 8.53 -23.71
N ILE A 910 22.23 9.39 -23.93
CA ILE A 910 21.92 9.90 -25.27
C ILE A 910 23.07 10.85 -25.69
N PRO A 911 23.76 10.60 -26.80
CA PRO A 911 24.82 11.48 -27.29
C PRO A 911 24.34 12.92 -27.48
N VAL A 912 25.23 13.89 -27.21
CA VAL A 912 24.92 15.33 -27.26
C VAL A 912 24.90 15.79 -28.72
N LEU A 913 23.76 15.68 -29.37
CA LEU A 913 23.65 15.93 -30.83
C LEU A 913 23.07 17.30 -31.17
N PHE A 914 22.34 17.93 -30.25
CA PHE A 914 21.48 19.09 -30.54
C PHE A 914 22.05 20.44 -30.12
N ALA A 915 23.35 20.51 -29.81
CA ALA A 915 24.01 21.75 -29.36
C ALA A 915 24.02 22.88 -30.41
N ASN A 916 23.95 22.53 -31.71
CA ASN A 916 24.12 23.48 -32.80
C ASN A 916 22.81 23.88 -33.51
N SER A 917 21.67 23.22 -33.25
CA SER A 917 20.40 23.47 -33.96
C SER A 917 19.31 24.17 -33.13
N LEU A 918 19.53 24.42 -31.83
CA LEU A 918 18.57 25.13 -30.98
C LEU A 918 18.67 26.65 -31.15
N ASN A 919 18.05 27.17 -32.20
CA ASN A 919 17.64 28.57 -32.22
C ASN A 919 16.33 28.69 -31.42
N PRO A 920 16.29 29.47 -30.31
CA PRO A 920 15.08 29.55 -29.50
C PRO A 920 14.04 30.36 -30.25
N ARG A 921 12.90 29.76 -30.63
CA ARG A 921 11.64 30.52 -30.76
C ARG A 921 10.37 29.66 -30.79
N ASN A 922 9.52 30.01 -29.83
CA ASN A 922 8.05 29.95 -29.80
C ASN A 922 7.39 28.57 -29.88
N ARG A 923 7.23 27.95 -28.70
CA ARG A 923 6.12 27.00 -28.47
C ARG A 923 4.80 27.76 -28.47
N ILE A 924 3.81 27.17 -29.14
CA ILE A 924 2.41 27.57 -29.11
C ILE A 924 1.92 27.53 -27.65
N GLU A 925 1.26 28.62 -27.26
CA GLU A 925 0.60 28.81 -25.97
C GLU A 925 -0.48 27.75 -25.74
N GLN A 926 -0.27 26.91 -24.72
CA GLN A 926 -1.38 26.41 -23.91
C GLN A 926 -1.07 26.73 -22.45
N LEU A 927 -1.82 27.71 -21.93
CA LEU A 927 -2.00 28.12 -20.54
C LEU A 927 -1.35 27.21 -19.47
N HIS A 928 -0.07 27.40 -19.22
CA HIS A 928 0.58 27.01 -17.97
C HIS A 928 1.30 28.25 -17.43
N SER A 929 1.00 28.64 -16.18
CA SER A 929 1.75 29.67 -15.47
C SER A 929 3.22 29.23 -15.40
N GLU A 930 4.12 30.00 -16.00
CA GLU A 930 5.54 29.64 -16.10
C GLU A 930 6.23 29.88 -14.75
N TYR A 931 6.32 28.82 -13.94
CA TYR A 931 6.93 28.86 -12.60
C TYR A 931 8.45 28.90 -12.65
N LEU A 932 9.07 28.45 -13.76
CA LEU A 932 10.51 28.35 -13.92
C LEU A 932 10.99 28.92 -15.26
N LYS A 933 11.98 29.82 -15.25
CA LYS A 933 12.72 30.25 -16.45
C LYS A 933 14.21 29.93 -16.30
N CYS A 934 14.85 29.55 -17.41
CA CYS A 934 16.25 29.13 -17.42
C CYS A 934 17.02 29.93 -18.47
N SER A 935 18.15 30.54 -18.09
CA SER A 935 18.97 31.33 -19.03
C SER A 935 20.46 31.38 -18.62
N PRO A 936 21.40 31.49 -19.59
CA PRO A 936 21.20 31.24 -21.02
C PRO A 936 20.89 29.74 -21.26
N ASN A 937 20.31 29.43 -22.42
CA ASN A 937 20.13 28.05 -22.88
C ASN A 937 20.31 28.04 -24.41
N PRO A 938 21.44 27.52 -24.95
CA PRO A 938 22.49 26.77 -24.25
C PRO A 938 23.30 27.59 -23.24
N PHE A 939 23.93 26.93 -22.27
CA PHE A 939 24.83 27.52 -21.26
C PHE A 939 26.19 26.84 -21.21
N ASN A 940 27.21 27.55 -20.73
CA ASN A 940 28.57 26.99 -20.57
C ASN A 940 28.80 26.51 -19.13
N ASN A 941 29.28 27.41 -18.26
CA ASN A 941 29.62 27.10 -16.87
C ASN A 941 28.61 27.66 -15.86
N GLU A 942 27.67 28.48 -16.30
CA GLU A 942 26.72 29.15 -15.42
C GLU A 942 25.31 29.10 -15.99
N LEU A 943 24.36 28.69 -15.16
CA LEU A 943 22.94 28.64 -15.48
C LEU A 943 22.15 29.44 -14.44
N LEU A 944 21.32 30.38 -14.89
CA LEU A 944 20.43 31.18 -14.06
C LEU A 944 19.00 30.65 -14.16
N LEU A 945 18.42 30.36 -13.00
CA LEU A 945 17.03 29.94 -12.84
C LEU A 945 16.23 31.07 -12.19
N GLU A 946 15.17 31.53 -12.83
CA GLU A 946 14.19 32.43 -12.24
C GLU A 946 12.95 31.63 -11.84
N ILE A 947 12.61 31.66 -10.55
CA ILE A 947 11.55 30.85 -9.95
C ILE A 947 10.46 31.80 -9.45
N LYS A 948 9.20 31.54 -9.81
CA LYS A 948 8.05 32.39 -9.45
C LYS A 948 6.96 31.56 -8.81
N GLY A 949 6.20 32.13 -7.87
CA GLY A 949 4.96 31.53 -7.36
C GLY A 949 5.13 30.29 -6.49
N ILE A 950 6.32 30.08 -5.90
CA ILE A 950 6.64 28.92 -5.04
C ILE A 950 7.10 29.42 -3.67
N LYS A 951 6.43 28.99 -2.59
CA LYS A 951 6.80 29.34 -1.20
C LYS A 951 7.97 28.49 -0.68
N ASP A 952 7.90 27.18 -0.87
CA ASP A 952 8.98 26.22 -0.58
C ASP A 952 8.96 25.13 -1.66
N GLY A 953 10.11 24.86 -2.28
CA GLY A 953 10.26 23.85 -3.31
C GLY A 953 11.66 23.25 -3.36
N GLU A 954 11.84 22.26 -4.22
CA GLU A 954 13.13 21.67 -4.56
C GLU A 954 13.34 21.77 -6.06
N ILE A 955 14.50 22.29 -6.47
CA ILE A 955 14.98 22.10 -7.83
C ILE A 955 15.88 20.89 -7.83
N THR A 956 15.61 19.96 -8.72
CA THR A 956 16.52 18.86 -9.05
C THR A 956 16.86 18.94 -10.52
N ILE A 957 18.16 18.87 -10.82
CA ILE A 957 18.66 18.82 -12.19
C ILE A 957 19.15 17.41 -12.46
N PHE A 958 18.58 16.84 -13.51
CA PHE A 958 18.91 15.52 -14.02
C PHE A 958 19.72 15.67 -15.30
N GLY A 959 20.66 14.77 -15.54
CA GLY A 959 21.13 14.55 -16.90
C GLY A 959 20.03 13.90 -17.73
N ILE A 960 20.30 13.71 -19.02
CA ILE A 960 19.34 13.12 -19.96
C ILE A 960 18.86 11.70 -19.61
N MET A 961 19.58 11.01 -18.71
CA MET A 961 19.34 9.63 -18.28
C MET A 961 19.18 9.48 -16.76
N GLU A 962 18.43 10.38 -16.13
CA GLU A 962 17.98 10.25 -14.73
C GLU A 962 19.06 10.34 -13.64
N ASN A 963 20.35 10.57 -13.96
CA ASN A 963 21.35 10.85 -12.93
C ASN A 963 21.13 12.26 -12.35
N LYS A 964 20.86 12.33 -11.05
CA LYS A 964 20.76 13.58 -10.31
C LYS A 964 22.14 14.26 -10.28
N VAL A 965 22.26 15.36 -11.00
CA VAL A 965 23.53 16.13 -11.18
C VAL A 965 23.59 17.27 -10.19
N TYR A 966 22.42 17.78 -9.79
CA TYR A 966 22.31 18.87 -8.83
C TYR A 966 20.94 18.82 -8.15
N SER A 967 20.88 19.27 -6.90
CA SER A 967 19.61 19.65 -6.27
C SER A 967 19.84 20.74 -5.25
N ASN A 968 18.82 21.57 -5.09
CA ASN A 968 18.79 22.59 -4.07
C ASN A 968 17.34 22.87 -3.64
N LYS A 969 17.16 23.18 -2.35
CA LYS A 969 15.90 23.73 -1.86
C LYS A 969 15.79 25.18 -2.33
N VAL A 970 14.61 25.55 -2.82
CA VAL A 970 14.37 26.85 -3.44
C VAL A 970 13.09 27.49 -2.92
N ARG A 971 13.04 28.81 -3.08
CA ARG A 971 11.85 29.66 -2.93
C ARG A 971 11.77 30.57 -4.15
N GLU A 972 10.69 31.34 -4.26
CA GLU A 972 10.59 32.41 -5.25
C GLU A 972 11.84 33.33 -5.23
N GLY A 973 12.44 33.53 -6.41
CA GLY A 973 13.71 34.25 -6.58
C GLY A 973 14.59 33.66 -7.68
N ASN A 974 15.85 34.10 -7.71
CA ASN A 974 16.83 33.68 -8.71
C ASN A 974 17.87 32.74 -8.09
N LEU A 975 18.16 31.62 -8.76
CA LEU A 975 19.21 30.69 -8.38
C LEU A 975 20.25 30.61 -9.50
N LYS A 976 21.51 30.89 -9.17
CA LYS A 976 22.64 30.74 -10.08
C LYS A 976 23.36 29.43 -9.79
N ILE A 977 23.57 28.62 -10.81
CA ILE A 977 24.17 27.29 -10.70
C ILE A 977 25.48 27.28 -11.47
N ASN A 978 26.55 26.82 -10.81
CA ASN A 978 27.83 26.56 -11.45
C ASN A 978 27.83 25.12 -11.98
N SER A 979 28.06 24.98 -13.29
CA SER A 979 28.07 23.72 -14.01
C SER A 979 29.45 23.37 -14.57
N SER A 980 30.53 23.99 -14.11
CA SER A 980 31.88 23.78 -14.65
C SER A 980 32.33 22.31 -14.66
N GLU A 981 31.87 21.52 -13.67
CA GLU A 981 32.19 20.10 -13.52
C GLU A 981 31.20 19.17 -14.23
N TRP A 982 30.12 19.71 -14.80
CA TRP A 982 29.16 18.89 -15.52
C TRP A 982 29.78 18.43 -16.85
N ASN A 983 29.22 17.40 -17.47
CA ASN A 983 29.57 17.06 -18.85
C ASN A 983 28.85 18.02 -19.82
N SER A 984 29.31 18.11 -21.07
CA SER A 984 28.45 18.75 -22.09
C SER A 984 27.25 17.82 -22.30
N GLY A 985 26.06 18.36 -22.50
CA GLY A 985 24.85 17.54 -22.65
C GLY A 985 23.55 18.23 -22.31
N ILE A 986 22.47 17.48 -22.44
CA ILE A 986 21.13 17.93 -22.08
C ILE A 986 20.90 17.66 -20.60
N TYR A 987 20.38 18.66 -19.92
CA TYR A 987 20.01 18.63 -18.51
C TYR A 987 18.54 19.03 -18.36
N PHE A 988 17.83 18.35 -17.47
CA PHE A 988 16.43 18.62 -17.14
C PHE A 988 16.32 19.19 -15.74
N ILE A 989 15.72 20.35 -15.63
CA ILE A 989 15.48 21.03 -14.37
C ILE A 989 14.04 20.77 -13.99
N ARG A 990 13.85 20.06 -12.89
CA ARG A 990 12.54 19.79 -12.30
C ARG A 990 12.38 20.70 -11.09
N LEU A 991 11.30 21.47 -11.08
CA LEU A 991 10.86 22.23 -9.92
C LEU A 991 9.72 21.46 -9.25
N GLN A 992 9.90 21.06 -7.99
CA GLN A 992 8.92 20.33 -7.21
C GLN A 992 8.51 21.14 -5.98
N SER A 993 7.23 21.14 -5.63
CA SER A 993 6.71 21.74 -4.39
C SER A 993 5.60 20.85 -3.86
N GLU A 994 5.54 20.65 -2.53
CA GLU A 994 4.55 19.76 -1.88
C GLU A 994 4.47 18.36 -2.54
N ASN A 995 5.62 17.78 -2.89
CA ASN A 995 5.77 16.52 -3.62
C ASN A 995 5.16 16.46 -5.04
N LYS A 996 4.69 17.58 -5.60
CA LYS A 996 4.20 17.67 -6.98
C LYS A 996 5.20 18.38 -7.88
N VAL A 997 5.40 17.85 -9.08
CA VAL A 997 6.21 18.52 -10.11
C VAL A 997 5.42 19.71 -10.62
N MET A 998 5.98 20.91 -10.45
CA MET A 998 5.35 22.18 -10.77
C MET A 998 5.70 22.64 -12.19
N ASP A 999 6.97 22.45 -12.58
CA ASP A 999 7.48 22.82 -13.91
C ASP A 999 8.73 21.98 -14.22
N THR A 1000 8.98 21.77 -15.52
CA THR A 1000 10.17 21.07 -16.01
C THR A 1000 10.73 21.81 -17.21
N LYS A 1001 12.04 22.11 -17.20
CA LYS A 1001 12.72 22.79 -18.30
C LYS A 1001 13.91 21.97 -18.79
N MET A 1002 14.07 21.91 -20.11
CA MET A 1002 15.28 21.37 -20.74
C MET A 1002 16.29 22.49 -20.93
N VAL A 1003 17.53 22.25 -20.53
CA VAL A 1003 18.67 23.14 -20.76
C VAL A 1003 19.84 22.36 -21.35
N VAL A 1004 20.62 23.01 -22.21
CA VAL A 1004 21.73 22.38 -22.91
C VAL A 1004 23.03 22.99 -22.45
N ARG A 1005 23.92 22.18 -21.89
CA ARG A 1005 25.28 22.58 -21.59
C ARG A 1005 26.19 22.33 -22.77
N VAL A 1006 26.83 23.38 -23.25
CA VAL A 1006 27.87 23.31 -24.29
C VAL A 1006 29.24 23.62 -23.68
N LYS A 1007 30.30 23.09 -24.29
CA LYS A 1007 31.66 23.25 -23.78
C LYS A 1007 32.25 24.60 -24.18
#